data_AF-R4YZZ8-F1
#
_entry.id   AF-R4YZZ8-F1
#
_cell.length_a   1.000
_cell.length_b   1.000
_cell.length_c   1.000
_cell.angle_alpha   90.00
_cell.angle_beta   90.00
_cell.angle_gamma   90.00
#
_symmetry.space_group_name_H-M   'P 1'
#
loop_
_entity.id
_entity.type
_entity.pdbx_description
1 polymer ?
#
loop_
_entity_poly.entity_id
_entity_poly.type
_entity_poly.pdbx_seq_one_letter_code
_entity_poly.pdbx_strand_id
1 'polypeptide(L)'
;MPGWYIHMEAAKKTADQLRNGDVPIDFPIGKDGAIDLGEIAYKWRNYLAAGALGPDIFFLLPDFSGDKGNVLRTIIDWIRDVWEVLDEEFLKRWNEWAAPVISGVGNVINQISGGVAREIGTMLQELAELIKDAILGLLTKLYDWFGLLTSGVPKGWGDSGFYWSDMFHYRKTFEFARKLYENATTEQHKAFALGWMSHCATDVTGHSFVNAKCGGPFRLHWQRHHLVENHMDARVYDAQHGGTEPYGEMDTAALHFRLAFRNGQQAPYLGASDAPAYDYFTGLPGYPTDDSAAADHEREELWDLDTLDLPADLCRLIIDTMADVYGDDGPRLLTQGSASFHDGSSGRPSVDAIQDTWWTLYKYVKYTSTSGYSPRRPTAPPVFNDHSPPSPPGFGGHDDPARGGDDDDDFDLLDMLLAVLSWPLYLAELGVWFGTLPVAVVNDLATYPVREVLYENVVVPMWSAMLAARQPLVMTGFLMPKHEEISEGLVRLGISTAAGPNLAAMLKSPTGVPPFPVPDEPSGRQAGSPRDADAAYPRSIIRDDPSTFQQVFGAIVGDSWADGKAPSEFLRPWRYPHRHNDGTVNGWEPSLTHAGPWQQWQDATALFGNDPGHTEARRLFDAAKTPHATEEACDFHLGKGEHLGDPVDYGLHVIGRMTSGDQHPDYNLDADRGYGYHCWDWNRMTGTTTPDGSEFDDTFKFGKPCTPPEGYQGNTDARVYDAHTHLAIHYLEGVDPGCNPHEGDLSGTEVTPDDIVAAGGLDPAGRKE
;
A
#
# COMPACT_ATOMS: atom_id res chain seq x y z
N MET A 1 -0.64 5.17 2.73
CA MET A 1 -1.55 4.08 3.09
C MET A 1 -0.86 2.80 2.64
N PRO A 2 -0.70 1.80 3.48
CA PRO A 2 0.20 0.68 3.19
C PRO A 2 -0.12 -0.01 1.85
N GLY A 3 0.87 -0.52 1.12
CA GLY A 3 0.62 -1.51 0.06
C GLY A 3 0.10 -2.81 0.67
N TRP A 4 -0.66 -3.63 -0.06
CA TRP A 4 -1.24 -4.87 0.50
C TRP A 4 -1.16 -6.07 -0.43
N TYR A 5 -1.08 -5.87 -1.74
CA TYR A 5 -1.15 -6.99 -2.66
C TYR A 5 0.10 -7.87 -2.58
N ILE A 6 1.29 -7.29 -2.62
CA ILE A 6 2.55 -8.05 -2.54
C ILE A 6 2.61 -8.84 -1.23
N HIS A 7 2.24 -8.27 -0.08
CA HIS A 7 2.26 -9.00 1.19
C HIS A 7 1.25 -10.16 1.21
N MET A 8 0.00 -9.92 0.81
CA MET A 8 -1.02 -10.97 0.75
C MET A 8 -0.65 -12.08 -0.25
N GLU A 9 -0.05 -11.72 -1.38
CA GLU A 9 0.36 -12.68 -2.40
C GLU A 9 1.62 -13.47 -1.98
N ALA A 10 2.58 -12.84 -1.29
CA ALA A 10 3.71 -13.52 -0.67
C ALA A 10 3.26 -14.53 0.38
N ALA A 11 2.31 -14.16 1.24
CA ALA A 11 1.73 -15.06 2.25
C ALA A 11 1.02 -16.25 1.60
N LYS A 12 0.21 -16.01 0.56
CA LYS A 12 -0.45 -17.06 -0.22
C LYS A 12 0.57 -18.02 -0.84
N LYS A 13 1.57 -17.51 -1.57
CA LYS A 13 2.61 -18.33 -2.23
C LYS A 13 3.44 -19.13 -1.23
N THR A 14 3.77 -18.53 -0.08
CA THR A 14 4.49 -19.20 1.00
C THR A 14 3.64 -20.34 1.59
N ALA A 15 2.35 -20.09 1.85
CA ALA A 15 1.41 -21.10 2.32
C ALA A 15 1.23 -22.24 1.31
N ASP A 16 1.18 -21.94 0.00
CA ASP A 16 1.14 -22.95 -1.06
C ASP A 16 2.38 -23.84 -1.06
N GLN A 17 3.59 -23.28 -0.93
CA GLN A 17 4.82 -24.06 -0.87
C GLN A 17 4.88 -24.94 0.39
N LEU A 18 4.47 -24.40 1.55
CA LEU A 18 4.33 -25.17 2.79
C LEU A 18 3.37 -26.35 2.60
N ARG A 19 2.19 -26.09 2.05
CA ARG A 19 1.11 -27.07 1.83
C ARG A 19 1.50 -28.18 0.85
N ASN A 20 2.24 -27.83 -0.21
CA ASN A 20 2.79 -28.81 -1.15
C ASN A 20 3.99 -29.59 -0.56
N GLY A 21 4.51 -29.11 0.57
CA GLY A 21 5.73 -29.62 1.19
C GLY A 21 6.96 -29.40 0.30
N ASP A 22 6.94 -28.31 -0.47
CA ASP A 22 8.03 -27.79 -1.29
C ASP A 22 8.96 -26.94 -0.42
N VAL A 23 9.52 -27.58 0.61
CA VAL A 23 10.41 -26.96 1.58
C VAL A 23 11.81 -27.57 1.50
N PRO A 24 12.87 -26.84 1.92
CA PRO A 24 14.21 -27.40 2.05
C PRO A 24 14.25 -28.71 2.85
N ILE A 25 15.19 -29.60 2.52
CA ILE A 25 15.28 -30.92 3.17
C ILE A 25 15.55 -30.85 4.68
N ASP A 26 16.17 -29.75 5.12
CA ASP A 26 16.52 -29.41 6.49
C ASP A 26 15.53 -28.39 7.11
N PHE A 27 14.31 -28.29 6.56
CA PHE A 27 13.27 -27.41 7.12
C PHE A 27 13.05 -27.72 8.61
N PRO A 28 13.09 -26.73 9.52
CA PRO A 28 13.25 -26.99 10.96
C PRO A 28 12.15 -27.87 11.60
N ILE A 29 10.90 -27.74 11.15
CA ILE A 29 9.77 -28.55 11.65
C ILE A 29 9.49 -29.79 10.79
N GLY A 30 10.35 -30.08 9.80
CA GLY A 30 10.18 -31.16 8.84
C GLY A 30 9.06 -30.93 7.82
N LYS A 31 9.03 -31.77 6.78
CA LYS A 31 8.05 -31.67 5.69
C LYS A 31 6.60 -31.82 6.16
N ASP A 32 6.32 -32.79 7.02
CA ASP A 32 4.95 -33.04 7.49
C ASP A 32 4.42 -31.86 8.34
N GLY A 33 5.28 -31.25 9.16
CA GLY A 33 4.94 -30.04 9.91
C GLY A 33 4.70 -28.85 9.00
N ALA A 34 5.50 -28.69 7.94
CA ALA A 34 5.27 -27.65 6.92
C ALA A 34 3.90 -27.81 6.24
N ILE A 35 3.54 -29.02 5.83
CA ILE A 35 2.25 -29.31 5.19
C ILE A 35 1.09 -28.97 6.13
N ASP A 36 1.18 -29.33 7.42
CA ASP A 36 0.15 -29.00 8.42
C ASP A 36 -0.07 -27.47 8.55
N LEU A 37 1.01 -26.69 8.60
CA LEU A 37 0.91 -25.22 8.62
C LEU A 37 0.30 -24.66 7.34
N GLY A 38 0.67 -25.20 6.18
CA GLY A 38 0.10 -24.81 4.89
C GLY A 38 -1.40 -25.10 4.79
N GLU A 39 -1.86 -26.24 5.31
CA GLU A 39 -3.28 -26.59 5.37
C GLU A 39 -4.06 -25.68 6.34
N ILE A 40 -3.48 -25.33 7.49
CA ILE A 40 -4.07 -24.35 8.43
C ILE A 40 -4.22 -22.99 7.76
N ALA A 41 -3.18 -22.51 7.09
CA ALA A 41 -3.15 -21.24 6.39
C ALA A 41 -4.19 -21.20 5.24
N TYR A 42 -4.29 -22.27 4.45
CA TYR A 42 -5.28 -22.40 3.38
C TYR A 42 -6.72 -22.45 3.92
N LYS A 43 -6.94 -23.20 5.01
CA LYS A 43 -8.25 -23.31 5.66
C LYS A 43 -8.70 -21.96 6.22
N TRP A 44 -7.85 -21.24 6.94
CA TRP A 44 -8.20 -19.94 7.55
C TRP A 44 -7.54 -18.78 6.79
N ARG A 45 -7.68 -18.80 5.47
CA ARG A 45 -7.03 -17.88 4.54
C ARG A 45 -7.38 -16.40 4.72
N ASN A 46 -8.57 -16.06 5.21
CA ASN A 46 -8.90 -14.69 5.60
C ASN A 46 -8.04 -14.20 6.76
N TYR A 47 -7.76 -15.06 7.75
CA TYR A 47 -6.80 -14.77 8.81
C TYR A 47 -5.37 -14.68 8.27
N LEU A 48 -4.97 -15.56 7.36
CA LEU A 48 -3.66 -15.47 6.69
C LEU A 48 -3.51 -14.12 5.97
N ALA A 49 -4.49 -13.72 5.18
CA ALA A 49 -4.49 -12.46 4.44
C ALA A 49 -4.49 -11.24 5.37
N ALA A 50 -5.35 -11.24 6.40
CA ALA A 50 -5.37 -10.17 7.41
C ALA A 50 -4.04 -10.09 8.18
N GLY A 51 -3.48 -11.23 8.56
CA GLY A 51 -2.16 -11.31 9.19
C GLY A 51 -1.03 -10.84 8.28
N ALA A 52 -1.14 -11.05 6.96
CA ALA A 52 -0.16 -10.61 5.98
C ALA A 52 -0.15 -9.08 5.77
N LEU A 53 -1.21 -8.37 6.17
CA LEU A 53 -1.14 -6.91 6.32
C LEU A 53 -0.27 -6.56 7.54
N GLY A 54 -0.26 -7.41 8.56
CA GLY A 54 0.65 -7.33 9.70
C GLY A 54 0.61 -5.97 10.43
N PRO A 55 1.77 -5.35 10.71
CA PRO A 55 1.87 -4.08 11.41
C PRO A 55 1.27 -2.90 10.64
N ASP A 56 1.11 -2.99 9.32
CA ASP A 56 0.57 -1.91 8.49
C ASP A 56 -0.86 -1.52 8.86
N ILE A 57 -1.62 -2.46 9.42
CA ILE A 57 -2.96 -2.22 9.95
C ILE A 57 -2.95 -1.03 10.92
N PHE A 58 -1.87 -0.88 11.70
CA PHE A 58 -1.75 0.11 12.75
C PHE A 58 -1.45 1.53 12.26
N PHE A 59 -1.09 1.75 10.99
CA PHE A 59 -1.01 3.13 10.44
C PHE A 59 -2.37 3.85 10.45
N LEU A 60 -3.47 3.08 10.54
CA LEU A 60 -4.83 3.59 10.65
C LEU A 60 -5.35 3.59 12.09
N LEU A 61 -4.51 3.20 13.05
CA LEU A 61 -4.84 3.40 14.45
C LEU A 61 -4.74 4.90 14.76
N PRO A 62 -5.75 5.51 15.38
CA PRO A 62 -5.71 6.92 15.72
C PRO A 62 -4.91 7.16 17.01
N ASP A 63 -3.67 6.67 17.07
CA ASP A 63 -2.74 6.87 18.19
C ASP A 63 -1.91 8.16 18.06
N PHE A 64 -2.30 9.04 17.15
CA PHE A 64 -1.74 10.38 16.98
C PHE A 64 -2.01 11.27 18.19
N SER A 65 -1.03 12.12 18.50
CA SER A 65 -1.02 12.94 19.70
C SER A 65 -2.18 13.97 19.73
N GLY A 66 -3.03 13.92 20.76
CA GLY A 66 -4.18 14.84 20.95
C GLY A 66 -5.28 14.76 19.87
N ASP A 67 -5.77 15.93 19.41
CA ASP A 67 -6.82 16.01 18.37
C ASP A 67 -6.31 15.71 16.94
N LYS A 68 -5.01 15.42 16.77
CA LYS A 68 -4.40 15.14 15.45
C LYS A 68 -4.97 13.88 14.80
N GLY A 69 -5.50 12.93 15.59
CA GLY A 69 -6.22 11.76 15.06
C GLY A 69 -7.49 12.10 14.26
N ASN A 70 -8.08 13.29 14.46
CA ASN A 70 -9.20 13.77 13.64
C ASN A 70 -8.75 14.19 12.22
N VAL A 71 -7.45 14.42 12.03
CA VAL A 71 -6.88 14.78 10.73
C VAL A 71 -6.87 13.59 9.77
N LEU A 72 -6.57 12.37 10.26
CA LEU A 72 -6.67 11.15 9.44
C LEU A 72 -8.09 10.93 8.92
N ARG A 73 -9.10 11.08 9.80
CA ARG A 73 -10.51 11.05 9.42
C ARG A 73 -10.84 12.15 8.41
N THR A 74 -10.31 13.37 8.60
CA THR A 74 -10.50 14.47 7.65
C THR A 74 -9.86 14.19 6.28
N ILE A 75 -8.70 13.51 6.24
CA ILE A 75 -8.04 13.10 5.00
C ILE A 75 -8.86 12.01 4.31
N ILE A 76 -9.30 10.99 5.05
CA ILE A 76 -10.13 9.90 4.51
C ILE A 76 -11.46 10.44 3.99
N ASP A 77 -12.13 11.31 4.76
CA ASP A 77 -13.36 12.00 4.33
C ASP A 77 -13.08 12.84 3.09
N TRP A 78 -11.97 13.58 3.03
CA TRP A 78 -11.63 14.38 1.86
C TRP A 78 -11.34 13.52 0.62
N ILE A 79 -10.59 12.42 0.76
CA ILE A 79 -10.34 11.46 -0.32
C ILE A 79 -11.70 10.92 -0.80
N ARG A 80 -12.54 10.46 0.12
CA ARG A 80 -13.89 9.96 -0.18
C ARG A 80 -14.71 11.01 -0.92
N ASP A 81 -14.77 12.25 -0.44
CA ASP A 81 -15.55 13.32 -1.07
C ASP A 81 -15.06 13.63 -2.50
N VAL A 82 -13.74 13.63 -2.73
CA VAL A 82 -13.17 13.82 -4.08
C VAL A 82 -13.50 12.63 -4.98
N TRP A 83 -13.43 11.42 -4.44
CA TRP A 83 -13.82 10.19 -5.15
C TRP A 83 -15.31 10.18 -5.48
N GLU A 84 -16.19 10.46 -4.53
CA GLU A 84 -17.64 10.54 -4.74
C GLU A 84 -17.96 11.56 -5.83
N VAL A 85 -17.33 12.73 -5.82
CA VAL A 85 -17.54 13.73 -6.89
C VAL A 85 -17.03 13.24 -8.25
N LEU A 86 -15.85 12.63 -8.30
CA LEU A 86 -15.33 12.07 -9.56
C LEU A 86 -16.23 10.96 -10.07
N ASP A 87 -16.69 10.08 -9.19
CA ASP A 87 -17.48 8.90 -9.50
C ASP A 87 -18.93 9.25 -9.86
N GLU A 88 -19.66 9.98 -9.00
CA GLU A 88 -21.04 10.39 -9.24
C GLU A 88 -21.17 11.21 -10.54
N GLU A 89 -20.28 12.16 -10.78
CA GLU A 89 -20.36 13.03 -11.95
C GLU A 89 -19.88 12.33 -13.23
N PHE A 90 -18.87 11.45 -13.14
CA PHE A 90 -18.38 10.69 -14.28
C PHE A 90 -19.30 9.51 -14.62
N LEU A 91 -19.60 8.62 -13.68
CA LEU A 91 -20.42 7.42 -13.90
C LEU A 91 -21.79 7.79 -14.44
N LYS A 92 -22.43 8.82 -13.87
CA LYS A 92 -23.71 9.31 -14.39
C LYS A 92 -23.61 9.67 -15.87
N ARG A 93 -22.59 10.43 -16.27
CA ARG A 93 -22.39 10.85 -17.67
C ARG A 93 -21.92 9.69 -18.55
N TRP A 94 -21.14 8.76 -18.02
CA TRP A 94 -20.73 7.53 -18.70
C TRP A 94 -21.95 6.66 -19.04
N ASN A 95 -22.82 6.44 -18.05
CA ASN A 95 -24.05 5.67 -18.21
C ASN A 95 -25.05 6.35 -19.15
N GLU A 96 -25.09 7.69 -19.16
CA GLU A 96 -25.95 8.45 -20.07
C GLU A 96 -25.47 8.41 -21.53
N TRP A 97 -24.16 8.45 -21.80
CA TRP A 97 -23.63 8.75 -23.15
C TRP A 97 -22.71 7.68 -23.75
N ALA A 98 -21.95 6.95 -22.93
CA ALA A 98 -21.01 5.91 -23.39
C ALA A 98 -21.68 4.52 -23.42
N ALA A 99 -22.35 4.13 -22.33
CA ALA A 99 -23.01 2.83 -22.22
C ALA A 99 -24.04 2.54 -23.34
N PRO A 100 -24.86 3.50 -23.82
CA PRO A 100 -25.78 3.27 -24.94
C PRO A 100 -25.08 3.04 -26.29
N VAL A 101 -23.90 3.63 -26.51
CA VAL A 101 -23.09 3.44 -27.72
C VAL A 101 -22.51 2.02 -27.75
N ILE A 102 -22.08 1.53 -26.59
CA ILE A 102 -21.50 0.20 -26.42
C ILE A 102 -22.57 -0.89 -26.50
N SER A 103 -23.69 -0.71 -25.79
CA SER A 103 -24.81 -1.68 -25.74
C SER A 103 -25.75 -1.65 -26.96
N GLY A 104 -25.66 -0.61 -27.81
CA GLY A 104 -26.50 -0.46 -29.00
C GLY A 104 -27.99 -0.18 -28.73
N VAL A 105 -28.35 0.16 -27.49
CA VAL A 105 -29.72 0.45 -27.06
C VAL A 105 -30.01 1.96 -27.20
N GLY A 106 -30.96 2.33 -28.07
CA GLY A 106 -31.67 3.62 -27.96
C GLY A 106 -31.57 4.63 -29.13
N ASN A 107 -32.28 5.75 -28.95
CA ASN A 107 -32.50 6.84 -29.91
C ASN A 107 -31.27 7.72 -30.22
N VAL A 108 -30.13 7.46 -29.57
CA VAL A 108 -28.88 8.24 -29.73
C VAL A 108 -28.41 8.21 -31.19
N ILE A 109 -28.59 7.08 -31.86
CA ILE A 109 -28.24 6.90 -33.28
C ILE A 109 -29.19 7.68 -34.21
N ASN A 110 -30.46 7.84 -33.83
CA ASN A 110 -31.42 8.67 -34.56
C ASN A 110 -31.15 10.18 -34.40
N GLN A 111 -30.31 10.58 -33.45
CA GLN A 111 -30.03 11.96 -33.06
C GLN A 111 -28.64 12.47 -33.47
N ILE A 112 -27.94 11.80 -34.39
CA ILE A 112 -26.68 12.25 -35.03
C ILE A 112 -26.93 13.44 -35.99
N SER A 113 -27.76 14.40 -35.56
CA SER A 113 -27.67 15.77 -36.00
C SER A 113 -26.70 16.49 -35.06
N GLY A 114 -26.09 17.59 -35.48
CA GLY A 114 -25.01 18.30 -34.75
C GLY A 114 -25.33 18.83 -33.34
N GLY A 115 -26.45 18.43 -32.71
CA GLY A 115 -26.77 18.61 -31.30
C GLY A 115 -25.95 17.68 -30.39
N VAL A 116 -25.89 16.38 -30.68
CA VAL A 116 -25.17 15.39 -29.85
C VAL A 116 -23.66 15.70 -29.79
N ALA A 117 -23.04 16.04 -30.92
CA ALA A 117 -21.63 16.44 -30.94
C ALA A 117 -21.35 17.73 -30.14
N ARG A 118 -22.33 18.63 -30.01
CA ARG A 118 -22.23 19.85 -29.21
C ARG A 118 -22.39 19.54 -27.71
N GLU A 119 -23.34 18.69 -27.36
CA GLU A 119 -23.54 18.22 -25.98
C GLU A 119 -22.31 17.44 -25.48
N ILE A 120 -21.71 16.58 -26.31
CA ILE A 120 -20.44 15.89 -26.01
C ILE A 120 -19.30 16.89 -25.80
N GLY A 121 -19.16 17.89 -26.68
CA GLY A 121 -18.12 18.91 -26.54
C GLY A 121 -18.28 19.76 -25.27
N THR A 122 -19.52 20.10 -24.91
CA THR A 122 -19.84 20.77 -23.64
C THR A 122 -19.53 19.87 -22.45
N MET A 123 -19.88 18.58 -22.50
CA MET A 123 -19.62 17.62 -21.44
C MET A 123 -18.12 17.42 -21.19
N LEU A 124 -17.31 17.21 -22.23
CA LEU A 124 -15.85 17.08 -22.09
C LEU A 124 -15.22 18.35 -21.50
N GLN A 125 -15.78 19.51 -21.82
CA GLN A 125 -15.32 20.79 -21.27
C GLN A 125 -15.72 20.96 -19.79
N GLU A 126 -16.97 20.63 -19.43
CA GLU A 126 -17.45 20.65 -18.03
C GLU A 126 -16.68 19.65 -17.16
N LEU A 127 -16.46 18.43 -17.67
CA LEU A 127 -15.66 17.42 -16.99
C LEU A 127 -14.22 17.93 -16.81
N ALA A 128 -13.59 18.50 -17.84
CA ALA A 128 -12.25 19.08 -17.73
C ALA A 128 -12.18 20.27 -16.75
N GLU A 129 -13.22 21.10 -16.66
CA GLU A 129 -13.31 22.20 -15.69
C GLU A 129 -13.49 21.70 -14.26
N LEU A 130 -14.35 20.72 -14.03
CA LEU A 130 -14.58 20.09 -12.73
C LEU A 130 -13.33 19.35 -12.24
N ILE A 131 -12.67 18.59 -13.12
CA ILE A 131 -11.38 17.95 -12.87
C ILE A 131 -10.33 18.99 -12.52
N LYS A 132 -10.24 20.08 -13.29
CA LYS A 132 -9.30 21.16 -13.03
C LYS A 132 -9.58 21.82 -11.68
N ASP A 133 -10.83 22.03 -11.30
CA ASP A 133 -11.19 22.63 -10.01
C ASP A 133 -10.94 21.66 -8.84
N ALA A 134 -11.19 20.36 -9.01
CA ALA A 134 -10.84 19.33 -8.03
C ALA A 134 -9.31 19.21 -7.85
N ILE A 135 -8.55 19.20 -8.96
CA ILE A 135 -7.08 19.18 -8.95
C ILE A 135 -6.51 20.48 -8.39
N LEU A 136 -7.04 21.65 -8.75
CA LEU A 136 -6.61 22.93 -8.19
C LEU A 136 -6.97 23.00 -6.70
N GLY A 137 -8.12 22.47 -6.31
CA GLY A 137 -8.52 22.27 -4.92
C GLY A 137 -7.53 21.38 -4.18
N LEU A 138 -7.10 20.26 -4.79
CA LEU A 138 -6.06 19.39 -4.26
C LEU A 138 -4.72 20.13 -4.15
N LEU A 139 -4.19 20.68 -5.24
CA LEU A 139 -2.90 21.38 -5.28
C LEU A 139 -2.84 22.56 -4.30
N THR A 140 -3.95 23.25 -4.06
CA THR A 140 -4.04 24.34 -3.06
C THR A 140 -4.20 23.83 -1.64
N LYS A 141 -4.58 22.56 -1.45
CA LYS A 141 -4.71 21.87 -0.15
C LYS A 141 -3.61 20.83 0.09
N LEU A 142 -2.68 20.62 -0.86
CA LEU A 142 -1.60 19.64 -0.73
C LEU A 142 -0.70 20.08 0.42
N TYR A 143 -0.93 19.41 1.53
CA TYR A 143 -0.11 19.44 2.73
C TYR A 143 0.57 18.07 2.85
N ASP A 144 1.56 17.99 3.72
CA ASP A 144 2.29 16.76 4.01
C ASP A 144 1.45 15.82 4.88
N TRP A 145 0.37 15.29 4.30
CA TRP A 145 -0.61 14.47 5.01
C TRP A 145 0.00 13.14 5.48
N PHE A 146 0.84 12.54 4.64
CA PHE A 146 1.57 11.33 5.00
C PHE A 146 2.71 11.63 5.99
N GLY A 147 3.18 12.88 6.04
CA GLY A 147 4.02 13.41 7.12
C GLY A 147 3.43 13.21 8.52
N LEU A 148 2.09 13.21 8.65
CA LEU A 148 1.42 12.97 9.93
C LEU A 148 1.50 11.50 10.38
N LEU A 149 1.70 10.59 9.43
CA LEU A 149 1.92 9.16 9.64
C LEU A 149 3.40 8.82 9.88
N THR A 150 4.28 9.82 9.88
CA THR A 150 5.72 9.59 10.04
C THR A 150 6.09 9.18 11.44
N SER A 151 7.24 8.51 11.54
CA SER A 151 7.64 7.82 12.74
C SER A 151 8.25 8.73 13.82
N GLY A 152 8.34 8.21 15.05
CA GLY A 152 9.11 8.84 16.13
C GLY A 152 10.63 8.84 15.90
N VAL A 153 11.14 7.95 15.03
CA VAL A 153 12.56 7.80 14.68
C VAL A 153 13.19 9.10 14.11
N PRO A 154 12.65 9.75 13.06
CA PRO A 154 13.20 10.99 12.50
C PRO A 154 13.09 12.17 13.47
N LYS A 155 12.18 12.11 14.46
CA LYS A 155 12.06 13.10 15.53
C LYS A 155 13.05 12.85 16.68
N GLY A 156 13.76 11.71 16.68
CA GLY A 156 14.71 11.32 17.73
C GLY A 156 14.04 10.92 19.05
N TRP A 157 12.74 10.64 19.03
CA TRP A 157 11.98 10.23 20.21
C TRP A 157 12.45 8.85 20.71
N GLY A 158 12.18 8.55 21.98
CA GLY A 158 12.30 7.18 22.50
C GLY A 158 10.97 6.44 22.43
N ASP A 159 11.00 5.13 22.64
CA ASP A 159 9.88 4.20 22.46
C ASP A 159 8.57 4.65 23.15
N SER A 160 8.64 5.33 24.30
CA SER A 160 7.45 5.86 25.00
C SER A 160 6.63 6.85 24.15
N GLY A 161 7.28 7.51 23.18
CA GLY A 161 6.67 8.46 22.25
C GLY A 161 6.48 7.92 20.84
N PHE A 162 6.65 6.62 20.60
CA PHE A 162 6.41 6.01 19.29
C PHE A 162 4.93 5.66 19.10
N TYR A 163 4.44 5.73 17.86
CA TYR A 163 3.16 5.13 17.50
C TYR A 163 3.29 3.60 17.52
N TRP A 164 2.17 2.88 17.64
CA TRP A 164 2.16 1.42 17.59
C TRP A 164 2.57 0.90 16.22
N SER A 165 2.22 1.61 15.14
CA SER A 165 2.76 1.32 13.80
C SER A 165 4.28 1.34 13.84
N ASP A 166 4.90 2.38 14.41
CA ASP A 166 6.35 2.48 14.53
C ASP A 166 6.94 1.35 15.36
N MET A 167 6.34 1.01 16.50
CA MET A 167 6.86 -0.09 17.32
C MET A 167 6.93 -1.37 16.53
N PHE A 168 5.90 -1.70 15.77
CA PHE A 168 5.88 -2.97 15.04
C PHE A 168 6.79 -2.99 13.79
N HIS A 169 7.26 -1.84 13.29
CA HIS A 169 8.23 -1.75 12.20
C HIS A 169 9.69 -1.61 12.69
N TYR A 170 9.89 -1.02 13.87
CA TYR A 170 11.20 -0.61 14.38
C TYR A 170 11.66 -1.30 15.66
N ARG A 171 10.79 -2.02 16.38
CA ARG A 171 11.08 -2.60 17.70
C ARG A 171 10.53 -4.02 17.82
N LYS A 172 11.41 -4.99 18.09
CA LYS A 172 11.02 -6.36 18.45
C LYS A 172 10.08 -7.02 17.41
N THR A 173 10.36 -6.76 16.13
CA THR A 173 9.49 -7.06 14.99
C THR A 173 9.22 -8.56 14.83
N PHE A 174 10.28 -9.38 14.82
CA PHE A 174 10.20 -10.84 14.73
C PHE A 174 9.94 -11.47 16.11
N GLU A 175 10.38 -10.85 17.21
CA GLU A 175 10.02 -11.26 18.56
C GLU A 175 8.50 -11.22 18.75
N PHE A 176 7.83 -10.16 18.29
CA PHE A 176 6.37 -10.05 18.31
C PHE A 176 5.71 -11.12 17.44
N ALA A 177 6.15 -11.30 16.19
CA ALA A 177 5.60 -12.31 15.29
C ALA A 177 5.70 -13.74 15.87
N ARG A 178 6.85 -14.08 16.45
CA ARG A 178 7.06 -15.35 17.14
C ARG A 178 6.16 -15.49 18.35
N LYS A 179 6.07 -14.46 19.19
CA LYS A 179 5.22 -14.47 20.40
C LYS A 179 3.74 -14.58 20.06
N LEU A 180 3.30 -13.94 18.98
CA LEU A 180 1.95 -14.05 18.45
C LEU A 180 1.61 -15.50 18.08
N TYR A 181 2.54 -16.22 17.46
CA TYR A 181 2.39 -17.65 17.16
C TYR A 181 2.44 -18.53 18.42
N GLU A 182 3.33 -18.24 19.38
CA GLU A 182 3.41 -18.97 20.66
C GLU A 182 2.12 -18.83 21.49
N ASN A 183 1.51 -17.64 21.46
CA ASN A 183 0.26 -17.34 22.17
C ASN A 183 -0.98 -17.85 21.41
N ALA A 184 -0.84 -18.27 20.15
CA ALA A 184 -1.94 -18.75 19.34
C ALA A 184 -2.56 -20.07 19.87
N THR A 185 -3.81 -20.00 20.31
CA THR A 185 -4.56 -21.15 20.86
C THR A 185 -5.45 -21.87 19.85
N THR A 186 -5.69 -21.28 18.67
CA THR A 186 -6.59 -21.83 17.63
C THR A 186 -5.88 -21.90 16.29
N GLU A 187 -6.44 -22.64 15.33
CA GLU A 187 -5.93 -22.67 13.95
C GLU A 187 -6.04 -21.29 13.28
N GLN A 188 -7.11 -20.54 13.56
CA GLN A 188 -7.30 -19.16 13.12
C GLN A 188 -6.16 -18.25 13.58
N HIS A 189 -5.83 -18.30 14.87
CA HIS A 189 -4.74 -17.53 15.46
C HIS A 189 -3.40 -17.89 14.81
N LYS A 190 -3.16 -19.18 14.56
CA LYS A 190 -1.96 -19.63 13.87
C LYS A 190 -1.91 -19.11 12.44
N ALA A 191 -3.00 -19.18 11.67
CA ALA A 191 -3.05 -18.65 10.31
C ALA A 191 -2.76 -17.14 10.26
N PHE A 192 -3.32 -16.38 11.20
CA PHE A 192 -3.01 -14.96 11.35
C PHE A 192 -1.53 -14.72 11.66
N ALA A 193 -0.96 -15.46 12.62
CA ALA A 193 0.45 -15.34 12.96
C ALA A 193 1.38 -15.73 11.79
N LEU A 194 1.03 -16.75 11.01
CA LEU A 194 1.77 -17.11 9.79
C LEU A 194 1.73 -16.00 8.74
N GLY A 195 0.58 -15.32 8.60
CA GLY A 195 0.45 -14.11 7.78
C GLY A 195 1.40 -13.03 8.25
N TRP A 196 1.43 -12.75 9.56
CA TRP A 196 2.31 -11.74 10.15
C TRP A 196 3.80 -12.05 9.92
N MET A 197 4.20 -13.31 10.06
CA MET A 197 5.56 -13.76 9.76
C MET A 197 5.91 -13.54 8.29
N SER A 198 4.97 -13.83 7.38
CA SER A 198 5.15 -13.57 5.95
C SER A 198 5.27 -12.08 5.64
N HIS A 199 4.52 -11.23 6.34
CA HIS A 199 4.67 -9.77 6.24
C HIS A 199 6.10 -9.38 6.61
N CYS A 200 6.58 -9.75 7.80
CA CYS A 200 7.94 -9.40 8.24
C CYS A 200 9.01 -9.87 7.25
N ALA A 201 8.85 -11.05 6.64
CA ALA A 201 9.77 -11.54 5.61
C ALA A 201 9.69 -10.73 4.31
N THR A 202 8.48 -10.32 3.92
CA THR A 202 8.22 -9.50 2.72
C THR A 202 8.86 -8.15 2.87
N ASP A 203 8.76 -7.49 4.01
CA ASP A 203 9.33 -6.15 4.24
C ASP A 203 10.84 -6.14 4.19
N VAL A 204 11.47 -7.07 4.91
CA VAL A 204 12.94 -7.21 4.97
C VAL A 204 13.55 -7.36 3.57
N THR A 205 12.85 -8.05 2.67
CA THR A 205 13.31 -8.30 1.31
C THR A 205 12.79 -7.26 0.31
N GLY A 206 11.57 -6.77 0.49
CA GLY A 206 10.83 -5.90 -0.41
C GLY A 206 11.11 -4.41 -0.24
N HIS A 207 11.17 -3.89 1.00
CA HIS A 207 11.45 -2.47 1.24
C HIS A 207 12.85 -2.07 0.77
N SER A 208 13.77 -3.02 0.62
CA SER A 208 15.06 -2.78 -0.02
C SER A 208 14.93 -2.39 -1.51
N PHE A 209 13.92 -2.89 -2.22
CA PHE A 209 13.57 -2.45 -3.57
C PHE A 209 12.92 -1.06 -3.53
N VAL A 210 11.97 -0.87 -2.62
CA VAL A 210 11.25 0.41 -2.45
C VAL A 210 12.26 1.51 -2.15
N ASN A 211 13.15 1.34 -1.17
CA ASN A 211 14.14 2.33 -0.77
C ASN A 211 15.18 2.60 -1.86
N ALA A 212 15.60 1.58 -2.62
CA ALA A 212 16.46 1.78 -3.79
C ALA A 212 15.80 2.72 -4.82
N LYS A 213 14.47 2.60 -4.98
CA LYS A 213 13.69 3.43 -5.91
C LYS A 213 13.32 4.80 -5.33
N CYS A 214 13.10 4.87 -4.02
CA CYS A 214 12.88 6.12 -3.29
C CYS A 214 14.13 6.98 -3.28
N GLY A 215 15.32 6.36 -3.25
CA GLY A 215 16.61 7.02 -3.11
C GLY A 215 17.05 7.21 -1.65
N GLY A 216 16.25 6.70 -0.72
CA GLY A 216 16.51 6.78 0.70
C GLY A 216 15.41 6.07 1.50
N PRO A 217 15.52 6.13 2.83
CA PRO A 217 14.68 5.37 3.75
C PRO A 217 13.31 5.99 4.03
N PHE A 218 12.36 5.16 4.48
CA PHE A 218 10.98 5.57 4.78
C PHE A 218 10.89 6.82 5.67
N ARG A 219 11.68 6.90 6.76
CA ARG A 219 11.59 8.02 7.71
C ARG A 219 11.90 9.40 7.12
N LEU A 220 12.55 9.45 5.96
CA LEU A 220 12.88 10.69 5.24
C LEU A 220 12.10 10.83 3.92
N HIS A 221 11.54 9.74 3.40
CA HIS A 221 10.94 9.68 2.07
C HIS A 221 9.55 9.04 2.05
N TRP A 222 8.77 9.19 3.14
CA TRP A 222 7.48 8.52 3.36
C TRP A 222 6.48 8.67 2.20
N GLN A 223 6.34 9.86 1.63
CA GLN A 223 5.42 10.09 0.52
C GLN A 223 5.81 9.30 -0.71
N ARG A 224 7.11 9.31 -1.04
CA ARG A 224 7.64 8.63 -2.22
C ARG A 224 7.64 7.11 -2.02
N HIS A 225 7.94 6.66 -0.81
CA HIS A 225 7.85 5.25 -0.39
C HIS A 225 6.46 4.70 -0.68
N HIS A 226 5.44 5.36 -0.13
CA HIS A 226 4.05 4.98 -0.36
C HIS A 226 3.65 5.00 -1.84
N LEU A 227 4.04 6.05 -2.58
CA LEU A 227 3.75 6.11 -4.02
C LEU A 227 4.39 4.94 -4.78
N VAL A 228 5.64 4.61 -4.48
CA VAL A 228 6.37 3.52 -5.13
C VAL A 228 5.68 2.19 -4.84
N GLU A 229 5.27 1.92 -3.61
CA GLU A 229 4.54 0.71 -3.22
C GLU A 229 3.24 0.52 -3.99
N ASN A 230 2.40 1.56 -4.10
CA ASN A 230 1.14 1.48 -4.86
C ASN A 230 1.38 1.06 -6.31
N HIS A 231 2.41 1.62 -6.94
CA HIS A 231 2.77 1.27 -8.30
C HIS A 231 3.40 -0.13 -8.39
N MET A 232 4.18 -0.56 -7.40
CA MET A 232 4.76 -1.90 -7.34
C MET A 232 3.67 -2.96 -7.21
N ASP A 233 2.74 -2.80 -6.28
CA ASP A 233 1.60 -3.69 -6.08
C ASP A 233 0.82 -3.85 -7.39
N ALA A 234 0.46 -2.73 -8.03
CA ALA A 234 -0.28 -2.76 -9.28
C ALA A 234 0.50 -3.45 -10.41
N ARG A 235 1.82 -3.19 -10.51
CA ARG A 235 2.68 -3.82 -11.51
C ARG A 235 2.78 -5.32 -11.32
N VAL A 236 2.97 -5.78 -10.09
CA VAL A 236 3.05 -7.22 -9.80
C VAL A 236 1.69 -7.88 -10.04
N TYR A 237 0.61 -7.23 -9.63
CA TYR A 237 -0.75 -7.72 -9.87
C TYR A 237 -1.03 -7.91 -11.36
N ASP A 238 -0.79 -6.85 -12.14
CA ASP A 238 -0.99 -6.80 -13.58
C ASP A 238 -0.18 -7.89 -14.32
N ALA A 239 1.08 -8.08 -13.93
CA ALA A 239 1.94 -9.12 -14.50
C ALA A 239 1.42 -10.54 -14.25
N GLN A 240 0.64 -10.77 -13.20
CA GLN A 240 0.10 -12.07 -12.83
C GLN A 240 -1.33 -12.30 -13.35
N HIS A 241 -2.11 -11.24 -13.56
CA HIS A 241 -3.55 -11.33 -13.87
C HIS A 241 -3.95 -10.76 -15.25
N GLY A 242 -3.00 -10.17 -15.99
CA GLY A 242 -3.22 -9.83 -17.40
C GLY A 242 -3.97 -8.53 -17.67
N GLY A 243 -4.10 -7.64 -16.68
CA GLY A 243 -4.58 -6.26 -16.82
C GLY A 243 -6.06 -6.13 -17.18
N THR A 244 -6.41 -6.47 -18.40
CA THR A 244 -7.76 -6.23 -18.95
C THR A 244 -8.77 -7.35 -18.66
N GLU A 245 -8.31 -8.47 -18.13
CA GLU A 245 -9.13 -9.62 -17.75
C GLU A 245 -10.02 -9.31 -16.52
N PRO A 246 -11.01 -10.14 -16.19
CA PRO A 246 -11.75 -10.03 -14.93
C PRO A 246 -10.79 -10.11 -13.76
N TYR A 247 -10.87 -9.14 -12.85
CA TYR A 247 -9.87 -8.92 -11.81
C TYR A 247 -8.46 -8.76 -12.38
N GLY A 248 -8.26 -8.22 -13.58
CA GLY A 248 -6.95 -8.10 -14.22
C GLY A 248 -6.16 -6.86 -13.77
N GLU A 249 -6.86 -5.82 -13.36
CA GLU A 249 -6.33 -4.54 -12.88
C GLU A 249 -6.44 -4.48 -11.36
N MET A 250 -5.40 -3.99 -10.67
CA MET A 250 -5.41 -3.92 -9.19
C MET A 250 -6.57 -3.08 -8.65
N ASP A 251 -6.94 -2.02 -9.36
CA ASP A 251 -8.04 -1.15 -8.95
C ASP A 251 -9.43 -1.71 -9.27
N THR A 252 -9.52 -2.87 -9.94
CA THR A 252 -10.76 -3.64 -10.15
C THR A 252 -10.58 -5.12 -9.77
N ALA A 253 -9.65 -5.39 -8.86
CA ALA A 253 -9.26 -6.72 -8.40
C ALA A 253 -10.15 -7.28 -7.29
N ALA A 254 -10.99 -6.44 -6.66
CA ALA A 254 -11.79 -6.80 -5.49
C ALA A 254 -10.97 -7.49 -4.38
N LEU A 255 -9.74 -7.01 -4.12
CA LEU A 255 -8.81 -7.63 -3.17
C LEU A 255 -9.37 -7.74 -1.75
N HIS A 256 -10.32 -6.88 -1.38
CA HIS A 256 -11.06 -6.96 -0.11
C HIS A 256 -11.78 -8.32 0.08
N PHE A 257 -12.07 -9.06 -1.00
CA PHE A 257 -12.60 -10.43 -0.92
C PHE A 257 -11.68 -11.40 -0.18
N ARG A 258 -10.35 -11.17 -0.21
CA ARG A 258 -9.37 -11.98 0.52
C ARG A 258 -9.46 -11.78 2.04
N LEU A 259 -9.97 -10.61 2.46
CA LEU A 259 -9.96 -10.13 3.84
C LEU A 259 -11.29 -10.37 4.58
N ALA A 260 -12.39 -10.55 3.85
CA ALA A 260 -13.72 -10.59 4.44
C ALA A 260 -13.95 -11.80 5.36
N PHE A 261 -14.44 -11.52 6.58
CA PHE A 261 -14.90 -12.48 7.59
C PHE A 261 -16.42 -12.65 7.55
N ARG A 262 -16.93 -13.89 7.55
CA ARG A 262 -18.36 -14.19 7.37
C ARG A 262 -18.82 -15.39 8.19
N ASN A 263 -20.13 -15.53 8.36
CA ASN A 263 -20.70 -16.74 8.95
C ASN A 263 -20.51 -17.94 8.02
N GLY A 264 -19.85 -18.98 8.51
CA GLY A 264 -19.57 -20.21 7.79
C GLY A 264 -20.82 -21.07 7.65
N GLN A 265 -21.34 -21.14 6.43
CA GLN A 265 -22.53 -21.93 6.08
C GLN A 265 -22.21 -23.31 5.49
N GLN A 266 -20.93 -23.60 5.24
CA GLN A 266 -20.49 -24.81 4.56
C GLN A 266 -19.28 -25.42 5.28
N ALA A 267 -19.11 -26.74 5.15
CA ALA A 267 -17.91 -27.41 5.64
C ALA A 267 -16.65 -26.87 4.90
N PRO A 268 -15.50 -26.71 5.58
CA PRO A 268 -15.21 -27.07 6.98
C PRO A 268 -15.62 -26.03 8.03
N TYR A 269 -16.32 -24.95 7.64
CA TYR A 269 -16.61 -23.78 8.48
C TYR A 269 -18.00 -23.79 9.10
N LEU A 270 -18.76 -24.88 8.99
CA LEU A 270 -20.15 -24.91 9.44
C LEU A 270 -20.26 -24.51 10.93
N GLY A 271 -20.87 -23.35 11.18
CA GLY A 271 -21.04 -22.78 12.52
C GLY A 271 -19.91 -21.85 13.01
N ALA A 272 -18.87 -21.60 12.22
CA ALA A 272 -17.89 -20.55 12.48
C ALA A 272 -18.51 -19.18 12.16
N SER A 273 -18.25 -18.16 12.97
CA SER A 273 -18.76 -16.79 12.74
C SER A 273 -17.82 -15.91 11.91
N ASP A 274 -16.67 -16.46 11.53
CA ASP A 274 -15.48 -15.75 11.04
C ASP A 274 -14.80 -16.49 9.89
N ALA A 275 -15.58 -17.29 9.16
CA ALA A 275 -15.15 -18.04 7.99
C ALA A 275 -14.71 -17.10 6.84
N PRO A 276 -13.79 -17.55 5.98
CA PRO A 276 -13.40 -16.80 4.79
C PRO A 276 -14.56 -16.69 3.79
N ALA A 277 -14.73 -15.51 3.19
CA ALA A 277 -15.76 -15.29 2.16
C ALA A 277 -15.54 -16.12 0.89
N TYR A 278 -14.31 -16.17 0.37
CA TYR A 278 -13.99 -16.82 -0.90
C TYR A 278 -12.68 -17.59 -0.84
N ASP A 279 -12.56 -18.64 -1.65
CA ASP A 279 -11.31 -19.39 -1.83
C ASP A 279 -10.38 -18.79 -2.88
N TYR A 280 -9.74 -17.69 -2.50
CA TYR A 280 -8.82 -16.94 -3.37
C TYR A 280 -7.55 -17.71 -3.76
N PHE A 281 -7.28 -18.89 -3.19
CA PHE A 281 -6.22 -19.78 -3.67
C PHE A 281 -6.62 -20.49 -4.97
N THR A 282 -7.93 -20.71 -5.17
CA THR A 282 -8.48 -21.35 -6.36
C THR A 282 -9.03 -20.35 -7.38
N GLY A 283 -9.31 -19.11 -6.93
CA GLY A 283 -9.79 -18.01 -7.75
C GLY A 283 -10.90 -17.22 -7.04
N LEU A 284 -11.24 -16.06 -7.58
CA LEU A 284 -12.43 -15.30 -7.17
C LEU A 284 -13.63 -15.70 -8.05
N PRO A 285 -14.89 -15.46 -7.60
CA PRO A 285 -16.07 -15.72 -8.42
C PRO A 285 -16.00 -14.99 -9.77
N GLY A 286 -16.32 -15.66 -10.87
CA GLY A 286 -16.41 -14.98 -12.16
C GLY A 286 -17.55 -13.95 -12.18
N TYR A 287 -17.40 -12.91 -13.00
CA TYR A 287 -18.43 -11.88 -13.21
C TYR A 287 -18.50 -11.48 -14.70
N PRO A 288 -19.62 -10.89 -15.17
CA PRO A 288 -19.76 -10.46 -16.56
C PRO A 288 -18.75 -9.38 -16.95
N THR A 289 -18.08 -9.63 -18.06
CA THR A 289 -16.90 -8.86 -18.49
C THR A 289 -17.21 -7.95 -19.67
N ASP A 290 -18.46 -7.86 -20.09
CA ASP A 290 -18.91 -6.89 -21.07
C ASP A 290 -19.25 -5.56 -20.40
N ASP A 291 -19.34 -4.52 -21.22
CA ASP A 291 -19.56 -3.13 -20.81
C ASP A 291 -21.05 -2.75 -20.92
N SER A 292 -21.96 -3.72 -20.75
CA SER A 292 -23.40 -3.46 -20.71
C SER A 292 -23.82 -2.96 -19.33
N ALA A 293 -24.89 -2.16 -19.27
CA ALA A 293 -25.44 -1.69 -17.99
C ALA A 293 -25.87 -2.83 -17.05
N ALA A 294 -26.25 -4.00 -17.60
CA ALA A 294 -26.58 -5.18 -16.80
C ALA A 294 -25.32 -5.81 -16.17
N ALA A 295 -24.26 -5.94 -16.96
CA ALA A 295 -22.96 -6.39 -16.47
C ALA A 295 -22.36 -5.43 -15.43
N ASP A 296 -22.51 -4.13 -15.64
CA ASP A 296 -22.07 -3.09 -14.68
C ASP A 296 -22.77 -3.27 -13.33
N HIS A 297 -24.10 -3.39 -13.35
CA HIS A 297 -24.90 -3.59 -12.13
C HIS A 297 -24.58 -4.90 -11.41
N GLU A 298 -24.41 -6.01 -12.14
CA GLU A 298 -24.04 -7.30 -11.53
C GLU A 298 -22.66 -7.23 -10.85
N ARG A 299 -21.71 -6.48 -11.42
CA ARG A 299 -20.41 -6.25 -10.78
C ARG A 299 -20.52 -5.38 -9.53
N GLU A 300 -21.32 -4.32 -9.57
CA GLU A 300 -21.58 -3.47 -8.41
C GLU A 300 -22.13 -4.32 -7.25
N GLU A 301 -23.16 -5.12 -7.50
CA GLU A 301 -23.74 -6.02 -6.50
C GLU A 301 -22.75 -7.08 -6.01
N LEU A 302 -21.89 -7.63 -6.89
CA LEU A 302 -20.90 -8.62 -6.49
C LEU A 302 -19.84 -8.01 -5.58
N TRP A 303 -19.30 -6.84 -5.96
CA TRP A 303 -18.21 -6.15 -5.29
C TRP A 303 -18.64 -5.40 -4.03
N ASP A 304 -19.94 -5.19 -3.82
CA ASP A 304 -20.47 -4.68 -2.56
C ASP A 304 -20.44 -5.74 -1.44
N LEU A 305 -19.24 -6.27 -1.17
CA LEU A 305 -18.99 -7.21 -0.10
C LEU A 305 -18.55 -6.45 1.15
N ASP A 306 -19.32 -6.59 2.23
CA ASP A 306 -18.90 -6.19 3.56
C ASP A 306 -18.27 -7.36 4.34
N THR A 307 -17.64 -7.01 5.47
CA THR A 307 -16.99 -7.96 6.38
C THR A 307 -17.65 -7.91 7.75
N LEU A 308 -17.56 -8.99 8.51
CA LEU A 308 -17.73 -8.91 9.96
C LEU A 308 -16.50 -8.26 10.61
N ASP A 309 -16.64 -7.86 11.87
CA ASP A 309 -15.55 -7.33 12.68
C ASP A 309 -14.37 -8.30 12.72
N LEU A 310 -13.16 -7.76 12.94
CA LEU A 310 -12.03 -8.59 13.34
C LEU A 310 -12.41 -9.33 14.65
N PRO A 311 -12.25 -10.66 14.72
CA PRO A 311 -12.71 -11.44 15.87
C PRO A 311 -12.13 -10.94 17.18
N ALA A 312 -12.99 -10.75 18.19
CA ALA A 312 -12.58 -10.14 19.45
C ALA A 312 -11.52 -10.96 20.21
N ASP A 313 -11.48 -12.29 20.05
CA ASP A 313 -10.43 -13.15 20.60
C ASP A 313 -9.10 -12.97 19.87
N LEU A 314 -9.10 -12.74 18.56
CA LEU A 314 -7.90 -12.34 17.81
C LEU A 314 -7.39 -10.97 18.26
N CYS A 315 -8.25 -9.97 18.43
CA CYS A 315 -7.86 -8.66 18.95
C CYS A 315 -7.21 -8.79 20.34
N ARG A 316 -7.77 -9.63 21.22
CA ARG A 316 -7.18 -9.91 22.54
C ARG A 316 -5.83 -10.61 22.42
N LEU A 317 -5.68 -11.58 21.52
CA LEU A 317 -4.39 -12.22 21.26
C LEU A 317 -3.32 -11.19 20.91
N ILE A 318 -3.64 -10.22 20.03
CA ILE A 318 -2.72 -9.14 19.65
C ILE A 318 -2.37 -8.30 20.87
N ILE A 319 -3.35 -7.84 21.64
CA ILE A 319 -3.15 -7.00 22.85
C ILE A 319 -2.32 -7.72 23.92
N ASP A 320 -2.63 -8.99 24.19
CA ASP A 320 -1.92 -9.82 25.15
C ASP A 320 -0.46 -10.03 24.69
N THR A 321 -0.25 -10.25 23.40
CA THR A 321 1.10 -10.35 22.82
C THR A 321 1.86 -9.02 22.91
N MET A 322 1.18 -7.87 22.72
CA MET A 322 1.79 -6.55 22.94
C MET A 322 2.25 -6.41 24.38
N ALA A 323 1.46 -6.87 25.35
CA ALA A 323 1.82 -6.86 26.75
C ALA A 323 3.02 -7.78 27.06
N ASP A 324 3.05 -8.98 26.48
CA ASP A 324 4.15 -9.93 26.68
C ASP A 324 5.48 -9.44 26.12
N VAL A 325 5.47 -8.74 24.98
CA VAL A 325 6.67 -8.32 24.25
C VAL A 325 7.20 -6.98 24.73
N TYR A 326 6.32 -6.00 24.91
CA TYR A 326 6.71 -4.61 25.21
C TYR A 326 6.53 -4.22 26.69
N GLY A 327 5.79 -5.01 27.47
CA GLY A 327 5.50 -4.70 28.87
C GLY A 327 4.76 -3.37 29.03
N ASP A 328 4.94 -2.73 30.18
CA ASP A 328 4.32 -1.43 30.49
C ASP A 328 5.18 -0.22 30.08
N ASP A 329 6.37 -0.47 29.52
CA ASP A 329 7.33 0.54 29.05
C ASP A 329 7.19 0.88 27.55
N GLY A 330 6.23 0.25 26.86
CA GLY A 330 5.92 0.52 25.45
C GLY A 330 5.31 1.90 25.17
N PRO A 331 4.78 2.12 23.94
CA PRO A 331 4.11 3.36 23.55
C PRO A 331 3.06 3.84 24.53
N ARG A 332 3.09 5.13 24.87
CA ARG A 332 2.08 5.75 25.75
C ARG A 332 1.09 6.65 25.03
N LEU A 333 1.25 6.82 23.72
CA LEU A 333 0.51 7.81 22.92
C LEU A 333 -1.00 7.62 22.93
N LEU A 334 -1.50 6.38 22.87
CA LEU A 334 -2.95 6.13 22.95
C LEU A 334 -3.60 6.62 24.26
N THR A 335 -2.87 6.74 25.38
CA THR A 335 -3.44 7.19 26.67
C THR A 335 -3.98 8.63 26.65
N GLN A 336 -3.63 9.40 25.62
CA GLN A 336 -4.07 10.78 25.44
C GLN A 336 -5.41 10.89 24.69
N GLY A 337 -5.89 9.79 24.09
CA GLY A 337 -7.16 9.71 23.37
C GLY A 337 -8.37 9.52 24.29
N SER A 338 -9.53 9.24 23.69
CA SER A 338 -10.70 8.82 24.48
C SER A 338 -10.42 7.47 25.17
N ALA A 339 -10.82 7.34 26.44
CA ALA A 339 -10.67 6.12 27.23
C ALA A 339 -11.32 4.87 26.61
N SER A 340 -12.16 5.04 25.59
CA SER A 340 -12.69 3.93 24.78
C SER A 340 -11.64 3.26 23.89
N PHE A 341 -10.56 3.94 23.52
CA PHE A 341 -9.56 3.46 22.56
C PHE A 341 -8.32 2.83 23.21
N HIS A 342 -8.24 2.77 24.54
CA HIS A 342 -7.03 2.33 25.23
C HIS A 342 -7.27 1.71 26.60
N ASP A 343 -6.28 0.96 27.11
CA ASP A 343 -6.35 0.29 28.42
C ASP A 343 -6.21 1.23 29.63
N GLY A 344 -5.85 2.50 29.39
CA GLY A 344 -5.82 3.57 30.39
C GLY A 344 -4.55 3.61 31.24
N SER A 345 -3.62 2.67 31.07
CA SER A 345 -2.42 2.60 31.92
C SER A 345 -1.12 2.39 31.14
N SER A 346 -1.11 1.53 30.15
CA SER A 346 0.10 1.26 29.36
C SER A 346 0.07 1.93 27.99
N GLY A 347 -1.10 2.40 27.54
CA GLY A 347 -1.26 2.95 26.19
C GLY A 347 -1.42 1.88 25.11
N ARG A 348 -1.81 0.65 25.48
CA ARG A 348 -2.25 -0.37 24.51
C ARG A 348 -3.68 -0.07 24.02
N PRO A 349 -3.99 -0.40 22.75
CA PRO A 349 -5.33 -0.21 22.21
C PRO A 349 -6.36 -1.12 22.88
N SER A 350 -7.62 -0.70 22.90
CA SER A 350 -8.75 -1.55 23.26
C SER A 350 -9.11 -2.51 22.11
N VAL A 351 -9.93 -3.52 22.38
CA VAL A 351 -10.47 -4.42 21.33
C VAL A 351 -11.24 -3.61 20.28
N ASP A 352 -12.11 -2.70 20.74
CA ASP A 352 -12.91 -1.83 19.88
C ASP A 352 -12.00 -0.96 18.98
N ALA A 353 -10.88 -0.46 19.50
CA ALA A 353 -9.93 0.32 18.71
C ALA A 353 -9.32 -0.50 17.56
N ILE A 354 -8.91 -1.74 17.83
CA ILE A 354 -8.37 -2.64 16.78
C ILE A 354 -9.45 -2.97 15.75
N GLN A 355 -10.70 -3.20 16.19
CA GLN A 355 -11.82 -3.48 15.29
C GLN A 355 -12.16 -2.26 14.40
N ASP A 356 -12.17 -1.05 14.96
CA ASP A 356 -12.38 0.19 14.21
C ASP A 356 -11.24 0.44 13.18
N THR A 357 -10.00 0.17 13.57
CA THR A 357 -8.84 0.24 12.69
C THR A 357 -8.96 -0.76 11.54
N TRP A 358 -9.35 -2.01 11.84
CA TRP A 358 -9.63 -3.02 10.84
C TRP A 358 -10.73 -2.59 9.86
N TRP A 359 -11.84 -2.05 10.37
CA TRP A 359 -12.94 -1.56 9.52
C TRP A 359 -12.51 -0.46 8.56
N THR A 360 -11.70 0.47 9.07
CA THR A 360 -11.16 1.56 8.25
C THR A 360 -10.26 1.01 7.14
N LEU A 361 -9.40 0.05 7.47
CA LEU A 361 -8.54 -0.62 6.50
C LEU A 361 -9.34 -1.41 5.46
N TYR A 362 -10.30 -2.24 5.88
CA TYR A 362 -11.13 -3.04 4.98
C TYR A 362 -11.86 -2.16 3.98
N LYS A 363 -12.49 -1.07 4.45
CA LYS A 363 -13.15 -0.09 3.58
C LYS A 363 -12.17 0.56 2.62
N TYR A 364 -10.99 0.92 3.09
CA TYR A 364 -9.96 1.48 2.22
C TYR A 364 -9.54 0.50 1.11
N VAL A 365 -9.29 -0.77 1.43
CA VAL A 365 -8.98 -1.81 0.44
C VAL A 365 -10.17 -2.03 -0.50
N LYS A 366 -11.41 -2.01 -0.01
CA LYS A 366 -12.63 -2.11 -0.83
C LYS A 366 -12.66 -0.99 -1.86
N TYR A 367 -12.61 0.27 -1.43
CA TYR A 367 -12.66 1.43 -2.34
C TYR A 367 -11.51 1.47 -3.34
N THR A 368 -10.29 1.14 -2.90
CA THR A 368 -9.11 1.22 -3.78
C THR A 368 -8.97 0.03 -4.73
N SER A 369 -9.55 -1.14 -4.41
CA SER A 369 -9.52 -2.34 -5.25
C SER A 369 -10.76 -2.56 -6.11
N THR A 370 -11.77 -1.69 -6.00
CA THR A 370 -12.94 -1.64 -6.90
C THR A 370 -13.04 -0.32 -7.66
N SER A 371 -12.10 0.61 -7.43
CA SER A 371 -12.07 1.96 -8.00
C SER A 371 -13.41 2.68 -7.83
N GLY A 372 -14.10 2.43 -6.72
CA GLY A 372 -15.44 3.00 -6.48
C GLY A 372 -16.46 2.69 -7.57
N TYR A 373 -16.31 1.59 -8.32
CA TYR A 373 -17.16 1.21 -9.48
C TYR A 373 -16.88 1.93 -10.81
N SER A 374 -15.74 2.62 -10.94
CA SER A 374 -15.31 3.16 -12.24
C SER A 374 -15.15 2.06 -13.32
N PRO A 375 -15.56 2.32 -14.58
CA PRO A 375 -15.52 1.34 -15.66
C PRO A 375 -14.10 0.87 -15.97
N ARG A 376 -13.96 -0.31 -16.59
CA ARG A 376 -12.70 -0.74 -17.21
C ARG A 376 -12.49 0.01 -18.52
N ARG A 377 -11.30 -0.14 -19.12
CA ARG A 377 -11.08 0.37 -20.46
C ARG A 377 -12.14 -0.20 -21.41
N PRO A 378 -12.92 0.65 -22.08
CA PRO A 378 -14.01 0.20 -22.93
C PRO A 378 -13.48 -0.62 -24.11
N THR A 379 -14.21 -1.67 -24.47
CA THR A 379 -13.91 -2.49 -25.64
C THR A 379 -14.61 -1.97 -26.89
N ALA A 380 -14.05 -2.26 -28.07
CA ALA A 380 -14.69 -1.87 -29.32
C ALA A 380 -16.07 -2.54 -29.44
N PRO A 381 -17.11 -1.82 -29.92
CA PRO A 381 -18.47 -2.34 -29.95
C PRO A 381 -18.53 -3.59 -30.85
N PRO A 382 -19.21 -4.67 -30.42
CA PRO A 382 -19.28 -5.89 -31.21
C PRO A 382 -20.20 -5.67 -32.42
N VAL A 383 -19.96 -6.45 -33.49
CA VAL A 383 -20.81 -6.42 -34.70
C VAL A 383 -22.27 -6.74 -34.36
N PHE A 384 -22.47 -7.68 -33.43
CA PHE A 384 -23.76 -8.02 -32.85
C PHE A 384 -23.72 -7.72 -31.35
N ASN A 385 -24.69 -6.96 -30.85
CA ASN A 385 -24.81 -6.64 -29.44
C ASN A 385 -25.24 -7.87 -28.64
N ASP A 386 -25.16 -7.75 -27.31
CA ASP A 386 -25.75 -8.73 -26.42
C ASP A 386 -27.27 -8.75 -26.62
N HIS A 387 -27.78 -9.93 -26.95
CA HIS A 387 -29.22 -10.21 -27.00
C HIS A 387 -29.56 -11.29 -25.99
N SER A 388 -28.89 -11.35 -24.84
CA SER A 388 -29.24 -12.33 -23.82
C SER A 388 -30.73 -12.22 -23.46
N PRO A 389 -31.41 -13.37 -23.27
CA PRO A 389 -32.80 -13.34 -22.84
C PRO A 389 -32.89 -12.64 -21.49
N PRO A 390 -34.05 -12.03 -21.16
CA PRO A 390 -34.29 -11.53 -19.81
C PRO A 390 -33.95 -12.60 -18.77
N SER A 391 -33.51 -12.17 -17.60
CA SER A 391 -33.16 -13.09 -16.51
C SER A 391 -34.45 -13.66 -15.88
N PRO A 392 -34.54 -14.98 -15.63
CA PRO A 392 -35.70 -15.55 -14.95
C PRO A 392 -35.87 -14.96 -13.55
N PRO A 393 -37.09 -14.83 -13.02
CA PRO A 393 -37.29 -14.38 -11.65
C PRO A 393 -36.59 -15.32 -10.66
N GLY A 394 -35.79 -14.74 -9.75
CA GLY A 394 -34.93 -15.50 -8.83
C GLY A 394 -33.57 -15.93 -9.41
N PHE A 395 -33.26 -15.57 -10.66
CA PHE A 395 -31.93 -15.64 -11.25
C PHE A 395 -31.50 -14.20 -11.57
N GLY A 396 -30.76 -13.57 -10.67
CA GLY A 396 -30.34 -12.18 -10.82
C GLY A 396 -29.84 -11.55 -9.52
N GLY A 397 -30.27 -12.07 -8.36
CA GLY A 397 -29.58 -11.85 -7.10
C GLY A 397 -28.81 -13.11 -6.77
N HIS A 398 -27.48 -13.03 -6.71
CA HIS A 398 -26.78 -13.86 -5.76
C HIS A 398 -27.10 -13.30 -4.37
N ASP A 399 -28.33 -13.51 -3.88
CA ASP A 399 -28.55 -13.56 -2.45
C ASP A 399 -27.82 -14.81 -1.98
N ASP A 400 -26.53 -14.61 -1.73
CA ASP A 400 -25.74 -15.52 -0.93
C ASP A 400 -26.30 -15.39 0.49
N PRO A 401 -27.04 -16.39 1.01
CA PRO A 401 -27.62 -16.32 2.35
C PRO A 401 -26.57 -16.21 3.46
N ALA A 402 -25.27 -16.25 3.13
CA ALA A 402 -24.18 -15.91 4.05
C ALA A 402 -23.84 -14.41 4.08
N ARG A 403 -24.53 -13.53 3.31
CA ARG A 403 -24.15 -12.12 3.04
C ARG A 403 -24.30 -11.17 4.21
N GLY A 404 -24.98 -11.59 5.29
CA GLY A 404 -25.11 -10.75 6.49
C GLY A 404 -25.59 -9.35 6.15
N GLY A 405 -26.78 -9.24 5.56
CA GLY A 405 -27.50 -8.00 5.38
C GLY A 405 -28.96 -8.22 5.79
N ASP A 406 -29.39 -7.43 6.77
CA ASP A 406 -30.72 -7.28 7.36
C ASP A 406 -31.38 -8.52 8.03
N ASP A 407 -31.75 -8.32 9.31
CA ASP A 407 -32.47 -9.23 10.22
C ASP A 407 -33.93 -9.56 9.78
N ASP A 408 -34.22 -9.67 8.48
CA ASP A 408 -35.56 -10.00 7.95
C ASP A 408 -35.58 -11.36 7.23
N ASP A 409 -35.00 -12.38 7.86
CA ASP A 409 -35.19 -13.79 7.46
C ASP A 409 -36.55 -14.32 7.98
N ASP A 410 -37.62 -14.04 7.24
CA ASP A 410 -38.85 -14.85 7.22
C ASP A 410 -39.44 -14.79 5.79
N PHE A 411 -39.11 -15.77 4.94
CA PHE A 411 -39.74 -15.96 3.63
C PHE A 411 -41.25 -16.18 3.81
N ASP A 412 -42.06 -15.14 3.63
CA ASP A 412 -43.48 -15.18 3.96
C ASP A 412 -44.35 -15.60 2.75
N LEU A 413 -45.66 -15.72 2.98
CA LEU A 413 -46.61 -16.11 1.93
C LEU A 413 -46.72 -15.04 0.80
N LEU A 414 -46.41 -13.78 1.09
CA LEU A 414 -46.40 -12.65 0.17
C LEU A 414 -45.19 -12.75 -0.79
N ASP A 415 -44.01 -13.14 -0.30
CA ASP A 415 -42.82 -13.36 -1.15
C ASP A 415 -43.01 -14.54 -2.10
N MET A 416 -43.63 -15.63 -1.64
CA MET A 416 -44.03 -16.74 -2.52
C MET A 416 -45.05 -16.29 -3.59
N LEU A 417 -45.99 -15.42 -3.23
CA LEU A 417 -47.00 -14.91 -4.16
C LEU A 417 -46.40 -13.92 -5.17
N LEU A 418 -45.48 -13.04 -4.76
CA LEU A 418 -44.73 -12.12 -5.63
C LEU A 418 -43.83 -12.88 -6.59
N ALA A 419 -43.13 -13.91 -6.12
CA ALA A 419 -42.33 -14.81 -6.95
C ALA A 419 -43.20 -15.51 -8.01
N VAL A 420 -44.37 -16.06 -7.64
CA VAL A 420 -45.29 -16.69 -8.61
C VAL A 420 -45.88 -15.69 -9.61
N LEU A 421 -46.11 -14.43 -9.21
CA LEU A 421 -46.65 -13.37 -10.06
C LEU A 421 -45.61 -12.76 -11.03
N SER A 422 -44.32 -12.89 -10.73
CA SER A 422 -43.22 -12.41 -11.58
C SER A 422 -42.95 -13.31 -12.81
N TRP A 423 -43.25 -14.61 -12.75
CA TRP A 423 -43.08 -15.55 -13.86
C TRP A 423 -43.94 -15.23 -15.11
N PRO A 424 -45.23 -14.86 -14.98
CA PRO A 424 -46.01 -14.39 -16.12
C PRO A 424 -45.47 -13.12 -16.80
N LEU A 425 -44.88 -12.20 -16.03
CA LEU A 425 -44.22 -10.99 -16.56
C LEU A 425 -42.93 -11.36 -17.31
N TYR A 426 -42.11 -12.22 -16.70
CA TYR A 426 -40.92 -12.79 -17.34
C TYR A 426 -41.23 -13.52 -18.65
N LEU A 427 -42.27 -14.38 -18.67
CA LEU A 427 -42.68 -15.10 -19.88
C LEU A 427 -43.21 -14.15 -20.96
N ALA A 428 -43.80 -13.01 -20.58
CA ALA A 428 -44.20 -11.96 -21.51
C ALA A 428 -42.98 -11.21 -22.06
N GLU A 429 -42.00 -10.87 -21.22
CA GLU A 429 -40.73 -10.26 -21.60
C GLU A 429 -39.92 -11.18 -22.53
N LEU A 430 -39.85 -12.47 -22.22
CA LEU A 430 -39.22 -13.49 -23.06
C LEU A 430 -39.93 -13.62 -24.41
N GLY A 431 -41.27 -13.54 -24.42
CA GLY A 431 -42.07 -13.50 -25.65
C GLY A 431 -41.84 -12.26 -26.50
N VAL A 432 -41.67 -11.09 -25.88
CA VAL A 432 -41.27 -9.84 -26.54
C VAL A 432 -39.85 -9.96 -27.10
N TRP A 433 -38.91 -10.48 -26.30
CA TRP A 433 -37.53 -10.72 -26.71
C TRP A 433 -37.42 -11.62 -27.94
N PHE A 434 -38.13 -12.76 -27.98
CA PHE A 434 -38.19 -13.62 -29.17
C PHE A 434 -38.75 -12.90 -30.40
N GLY A 435 -39.73 -12.00 -30.21
CA GLY A 435 -40.35 -11.23 -31.29
C GLY A 435 -39.47 -10.10 -31.83
N THR A 436 -38.63 -9.50 -30.98
CA THR A 436 -37.77 -8.36 -31.33
C THR A 436 -36.35 -8.78 -31.74
N LEU A 437 -35.90 -9.98 -31.38
CA LEU A 437 -34.55 -10.48 -31.65
C LEU A 437 -34.12 -10.38 -33.12
N PRO A 438 -34.91 -10.83 -34.12
CA PRO A 438 -34.50 -10.70 -35.53
C PRO A 438 -34.38 -9.25 -36.01
N VAL A 439 -35.20 -8.34 -35.46
CA VAL A 439 -35.15 -6.90 -35.75
C VAL A 439 -33.93 -6.27 -35.09
N ALA A 440 -33.62 -6.67 -33.86
CA ALA A 440 -32.47 -6.21 -33.11
C ALA A 440 -31.15 -6.60 -33.81
N VAL A 441 -31.02 -7.85 -34.29
CA VAL A 441 -29.84 -8.31 -35.07
C VAL A 441 -29.66 -7.52 -36.38
N VAL A 442 -30.74 -7.17 -37.08
CA VAL A 442 -30.67 -6.33 -38.29
C VAL A 442 -30.27 -4.90 -37.95
N ASN A 443 -30.78 -4.35 -36.85
CA ASN A 443 -30.41 -3.03 -36.37
C ASN A 443 -28.94 -2.97 -35.95
N ASP A 444 -28.38 -4.01 -35.33
CA ASP A 444 -26.96 -4.06 -34.97
C ASP A 444 -26.06 -3.92 -36.19
N LEU A 445 -26.35 -4.65 -37.27
CA LEU A 445 -25.62 -4.56 -38.53
C LEU A 445 -25.74 -3.18 -39.18
N ALA A 446 -26.94 -2.59 -39.14
CA ALA A 446 -27.19 -1.26 -39.71
C ALA A 446 -26.50 -0.14 -38.91
N THR A 447 -26.34 -0.32 -37.61
CA THR A 447 -25.79 0.67 -36.68
C THR A 447 -24.30 0.49 -36.40
N TYR A 448 -23.71 -0.66 -36.72
CA TYR A 448 -22.31 -0.98 -36.43
C TYR A 448 -21.31 0.10 -36.90
N PRO A 449 -21.33 0.57 -38.17
CA PRO A 449 -20.37 1.58 -38.63
C PRO A 449 -20.47 2.90 -37.85
N VAL A 450 -21.65 3.21 -37.33
CA VAL A 450 -21.90 4.40 -36.54
C VAL A 450 -21.41 4.21 -35.10
N ARG A 451 -21.67 3.04 -34.51
CA ARG A 451 -21.16 2.66 -33.18
C ARG A 451 -19.62 2.68 -33.14
N GLU A 452 -18.97 2.16 -34.18
CA GLU A 452 -17.51 2.18 -34.34
C GLU A 452 -16.95 3.62 -34.38
N VAL A 453 -17.58 4.53 -35.14
CA VAL A 453 -17.17 5.94 -35.18
C VAL A 453 -17.37 6.64 -33.84
N LEU A 454 -18.48 6.36 -33.14
CA LEU A 454 -18.74 6.95 -31.82
C LEU A 454 -17.80 6.39 -30.75
N TYR A 455 -17.45 5.10 -30.81
CA TYR A 455 -16.47 4.51 -29.92
C TYR A 455 -15.11 5.24 -30.01
N GLU A 456 -14.57 5.39 -31.22
CA GLU A 456 -13.27 6.04 -31.45
C GLU A 456 -13.27 7.54 -31.11
N ASN A 457 -14.37 8.25 -31.36
CA ASN A 457 -14.42 9.72 -31.25
C ASN A 457 -15.11 10.25 -29.99
N VAL A 458 -15.76 9.38 -29.19
CA VAL A 458 -16.51 9.77 -27.99
C VAL A 458 -16.11 8.92 -26.79
N VAL A 459 -16.29 7.60 -26.88
CA VAL A 459 -16.05 6.69 -25.74
C VAL A 459 -14.57 6.68 -25.33
N VAL A 460 -13.64 6.52 -26.29
CA VAL A 460 -12.20 6.53 -26.02
C VAL A 460 -11.71 7.89 -25.47
N PRO A 461 -12.12 9.06 -26.04
CA PRO A 461 -11.81 10.36 -25.45
C PRO A 461 -12.37 10.58 -24.04
N MET A 462 -13.61 10.13 -23.75
CA MET A 462 -14.20 10.22 -22.40
C MET A 462 -13.39 9.41 -21.39
N TRP A 463 -13.03 8.18 -21.73
CA TRP A 463 -12.13 7.34 -20.93
C TRP A 463 -10.77 8.01 -20.70
N SER A 464 -10.18 8.56 -21.75
CA SER A 464 -8.88 9.26 -21.67
C SER A 464 -8.94 10.49 -20.76
N ALA A 465 -10.07 11.22 -20.74
CA ALA A 465 -10.27 12.35 -19.85
C ALA A 465 -10.35 11.90 -18.37
N MET A 466 -10.97 10.75 -18.09
CA MET A 466 -11.00 10.15 -16.75
C MET A 466 -9.59 9.76 -16.27
N LEU A 467 -8.80 9.05 -17.08
CA LEU A 467 -7.41 8.73 -16.73
C LEU A 467 -6.58 9.99 -16.49
N ALA A 468 -6.77 11.03 -17.31
CA ALA A 468 -6.10 12.31 -17.11
C ALA A 468 -6.52 13.01 -15.80
N ALA A 469 -7.76 12.80 -15.34
CA ALA A 469 -8.26 13.30 -14.05
C ALA A 469 -7.65 12.60 -12.85
N ARG A 470 -7.53 11.27 -12.95
CA ARG A 470 -7.01 10.40 -11.89
C ARG A 470 -5.52 10.56 -11.69
N GLN A 471 -4.78 10.83 -12.76
CA GLN A 471 -3.33 10.79 -12.74
C GLN A 471 -2.68 11.62 -11.62
N PRO A 472 -3.09 12.85 -11.27
CA PRO A 472 -2.49 13.56 -10.14
C PRO A 472 -2.67 12.82 -8.80
N LEU A 473 -3.82 12.19 -8.57
CA LEU A 473 -4.10 11.41 -7.35
C LEU A 473 -3.29 10.11 -7.34
N VAL A 474 -3.17 9.43 -8.49
CA VAL A 474 -2.31 8.25 -8.65
C VAL A 474 -0.84 8.62 -8.41
N MET A 475 -0.34 9.65 -9.08
CA MET A 475 1.06 10.08 -9.00
C MET A 475 1.40 10.75 -7.65
N THR A 476 0.42 11.01 -6.79
CA THR A 476 0.65 11.44 -5.40
C THR A 476 0.38 10.33 -4.38
N GLY A 477 0.00 9.12 -4.82
CA GLY A 477 -0.19 7.96 -3.95
C GLY A 477 -1.59 7.83 -3.34
N PHE A 478 -2.56 8.67 -3.71
CA PHE A 478 -3.92 8.59 -3.17
C PHE A 478 -4.80 7.52 -3.83
N LEU A 479 -4.53 7.16 -5.09
CA LEU A 479 -5.23 6.05 -5.79
C LEU A 479 -4.25 4.96 -6.21
N MET A 480 -4.77 3.74 -6.32
CA MET A 480 -4.08 2.67 -7.01
C MET A 480 -4.09 2.92 -8.53
N PRO A 481 -2.96 2.73 -9.23
CA PRO A 481 -2.89 2.94 -10.67
C PRO A 481 -3.63 1.83 -11.43
N LYS A 482 -4.36 2.22 -12.47
CA LYS A 482 -4.81 1.32 -13.55
C LYS A 482 -3.63 0.79 -14.36
N HIS A 483 -3.89 -0.24 -15.18
CA HIS A 483 -2.92 -0.78 -16.13
C HIS A 483 -2.22 0.33 -16.93
N GLU A 484 -2.98 1.28 -17.51
CA GLU A 484 -2.42 2.40 -18.27
C GLU A 484 -1.69 3.47 -17.43
N GLU A 485 -1.91 3.49 -16.11
CA GLU A 485 -1.37 4.49 -15.19
C GLU A 485 -0.09 4.00 -14.49
N ILE A 486 0.25 2.70 -14.59
CA ILE A 486 1.48 2.15 -14.01
C ILE A 486 2.70 2.85 -14.61
N SER A 487 3.45 3.55 -13.76
CA SER A 487 4.66 4.26 -14.18
C SER A 487 5.87 3.33 -14.11
N GLU A 488 6.44 3.02 -15.28
CA GLU A 488 7.73 2.32 -15.38
C GLU A 488 8.84 3.01 -14.56
N GLY A 489 8.81 4.35 -14.51
CA GLY A 489 9.74 5.15 -13.72
C GLY A 489 9.51 5.08 -12.21
N LEU A 490 8.50 4.37 -11.73
CA LEU A 490 8.26 4.09 -10.30
C LEU A 490 8.43 2.60 -9.96
N VAL A 491 8.43 1.71 -10.95
CA VAL A 491 8.49 0.26 -10.71
C VAL A 491 9.75 -0.41 -11.26
N ARG A 492 10.56 0.27 -12.07
CA ARG A 492 11.81 -0.26 -12.64
C ARG A 492 13.03 0.53 -12.18
N LEU A 493 14.04 -0.16 -11.66
CA LEU A 493 15.29 0.46 -11.21
C LEU A 493 16.12 0.98 -12.39
N GLY A 494 16.82 2.10 -12.20
CA GLY A 494 17.62 2.78 -13.23
C GLY A 494 16.83 3.62 -14.23
N ILE A 495 15.50 3.73 -14.08
CA ILE A 495 14.59 4.39 -15.01
C ILE A 495 13.83 5.52 -14.33
N SER A 496 13.91 6.77 -14.84
CA SER A 496 13.12 7.86 -14.27
C SER A 496 11.73 7.99 -14.90
N THR A 497 10.86 8.71 -14.19
CA THR A 497 9.60 9.20 -14.75
C THR A 497 9.87 10.38 -15.70
N ALA A 498 9.70 10.18 -17.01
CA ALA A 498 10.12 11.10 -18.08
C ALA A 498 9.55 12.55 -17.99
N ALA A 499 8.45 12.78 -17.27
CA ALA A 499 7.97 14.09 -16.82
C ALA A 499 6.84 13.89 -15.79
N GLY A 500 6.57 14.87 -14.93
CA GLY A 500 5.42 14.82 -14.02
C GLY A 500 4.07 14.88 -14.74
N PRO A 501 2.94 14.76 -14.01
CA PRO A 501 1.60 14.85 -14.57
C PRO A 501 1.43 16.18 -15.34
N ASN A 502 1.35 16.10 -16.67
CA ASN A 502 1.10 17.25 -17.54
C ASN A 502 -0.24 17.04 -18.22
N LEU A 503 -1.29 17.45 -17.50
CA LEU A 503 -2.68 17.36 -17.93
C LEU A 503 -2.89 17.92 -19.34
N ALA A 504 -2.22 19.03 -19.70
CA ALA A 504 -2.35 19.65 -21.02
C ALA A 504 -1.65 18.87 -22.15
N ALA A 505 -0.58 18.13 -21.85
CA ALA A 505 0.07 17.24 -22.82
C ALA A 505 -0.71 15.92 -22.98
N MET A 506 -1.32 15.44 -21.90
CA MET A 506 -2.10 14.20 -21.89
C MET A 506 -3.47 14.33 -22.55
N LEU A 507 -4.18 15.43 -22.30
CA LEU A 507 -5.42 15.75 -23.03
C LEU A 507 -5.19 15.93 -24.54
N LYS A 508 -3.94 16.09 -24.98
CA LYS A 508 -3.52 16.15 -26.40
C LYS A 508 -2.94 14.83 -26.91
N SER A 509 -2.69 13.86 -26.04
CA SER A 509 -2.18 12.54 -26.42
C SER A 509 -3.35 11.67 -26.91
N PRO A 510 -3.27 11.07 -28.11
CA PRO A 510 -4.31 10.18 -28.62
C PRO A 510 -4.58 8.96 -27.74
N THR A 511 -3.64 8.61 -26.85
CA THR A 511 -3.72 7.42 -25.99
C THR A 511 -3.64 7.74 -24.49
N GLY A 512 -3.41 9.00 -24.09
CA GLY A 512 -3.22 9.38 -22.69
C GLY A 512 -1.95 8.85 -22.00
N VAL A 513 -1.18 7.96 -22.64
CA VAL A 513 0.00 7.28 -22.04
C VAL A 513 1.29 8.14 -22.17
N PRO A 514 2.13 8.24 -21.12
CA PRO A 514 3.41 8.96 -21.18
C PRO A 514 4.42 8.29 -22.13
N PRO A 515 5.39 9.07 -22.68
CA PRO A 515 6.42 8.54 -23.58
C PRO A 515 7.37 7.55 -22.90
N PHE A 516 8.03 6.72 -23.70
CA PHE A 516 8.96 5.67 -23.26
C PHE A 516 10.01 6.19 -22.26
N PRO A 517 10.29 5.42 -21.19
CA PRO A 517 11.27 5.81 -20.17
C PRO A 517 12.70 5.95 -20.71
N VAL A 518 13.46 6.88 -20.13
CA VAL A 518 14.90 7.05 -20.36
C VAL A 518 15.65 6.47 -19.14
N PRO A 519 16.74 5.72 -19.33
CA PRO A 519 17.61 5.32 -18.24
C PRO A 519 18.48 6.50 -17.79
N ASP A 520 18.02 7.23 -16.79
CA ASP A 520 18.67 8.48 -16.33
C ASP A 520 18.57 8.73 -14.81
N GLU A 521 18.13 7.76 -14.01
CA GLU A 521 18.24 7.82 -12.54
C GLU A 521 19.19 6.73 -11.99
N PRO A 522 19.82 6.97 -10.82
CA PRO A 522 20.84 6.09 -10.28
C PRO A 522 20.30 5.01 -9.33
N SER A 523 19.01 4.66 -9.38
CA SER A 523 18.42 3.64 -8.50
C SER A 523 18.89 2.22 -8.84
N GLY A 524 19.08 1.40 -7.81
CA GLY A 524 19.54 0.00 -7.91
C GLY A 524 21.03 -0.15 -8.21
N ARG A 525 21.53 -1.38 -8.08
CA ARG A 525 22.95 -1.70 -8.28
C ARG A 525 23.29 -1.97 -9.73
N GLN A 526 24.54 -1.70 -10.11
CA GLN A 526 25.09 -2.25 -11.34
C GLN A 526 25.42 -3.73 -11.15
N ALA A 527 25.28 -4.54 -12.20
CA ALA A 527 25.58 -5.97 -12.14
C ALA A 527 27.02 -6.21 -11.65
N GLY A 528 27.17 -7.03 -10.62
CA GLY A 528 28.47 -7.36 -10.00
C GLY A 528 29.01 -6.29 -9.02
N SER A 529 28.36 -5.14 -8.88
CA SER A 529 28.71 -4.14 -7.87
C SER A 529 28.05 -4.48 -6.55
N PRO A 530 28.75 -4.50 -5.40
CA PRO A 530 28.08 -4.64 -4.10
C PRO A 530 27.19 -3.44 -3.77
N ARG A 531 27.53 -2.24 -4.25
CA ARG A 531 26.86 -0.97 -3.95
C ARG A 531 25.93 -0.48 -5.06
N ASP A 532 24.99 0.38 -4.66
CA ASP A 532 24.06 1.09 -5.53
C ASP A 532 24.76 1.96 -6.57
N ALA A 533 24.11 2.17 -7.71
CA ALA A 533 24.61 3.08 -8.74
C ALA A 533 24.62 4.54 -8.25
N ASP A 534 23.78 4.88 -7.27
CA ASP A 534 23.85 6.12 -6.52
C ASP A 534 24.92 6.02 -5.42
N ALA A 535 26.12 6.50 -5.73
CA ALA A 535 27.23 6.51 -4.78
C ALA A 535 26.93 7.29 -3.49
N ALA A 536 25.95 8.21 -3.53
CA ALA A 536 25.56 9.04 -2.39
C ALA A 536 24.27 8.53 -1.70
N TYR A 537 23.94 7.24 -1.83
CA TYR A 537 22.83 6.64 -1.11
C TYR A 537 23.16 6.45 0.39
N PRO A 538 22.25 6.78 1.33
CA PRO A 538 20.92 7.33 1.10
C PRO A 538 20.92 8.85 0.91
N ARG A 539 20.00 9.35 0.08
CA ARG A 539 19.77 10.78 -0.13
C ARG A 539 19.11 11.41 1.10
N SER A 540 19.37 12.70 1.31
CA SER A 540 18.64 13.50 2.31
C SER A 540 17.22 13.81 1.85
N ILE A 541 16.33 14.20 2.76
CA ILE A 541 14.98 14.64 2.40
C ILE A 541 15.02 15.91 1.54
N ILE A 542 14.16 15.98 0.52
CA ILE A 542 14.01 17.21 -0.27
C ILE A 542 13.28 18.27 0.56
N ARG A 543 14.00 19.36 0.84
CA ARG A 543 13.49 20.54 1.57
C ARG A 543 13.64 21.80 0.72
N ASP A 544 12.59 22.61 0.66
CA ASP A 544 12.54 23.87 -0.08
C ASP A 544 11.90 24.99 0.76
N ASP A 545 11.97 26.23 0.26
CA ASP A 545 11.31 27.37 0.92
C ASP A 545 9.79 27.13 0.98
N PRO A 546 9.16 27.25 2.16
CA PRO A 546 7.74 26.97 2.30
C PRO A 546 6.91 28.01 1.54
N SER A 547 5.94 27.53 0.76
CA SER A 547 4.92 28.38 0.14
C SER A 547 4.08 29.12 1.19
N THR A 548 3.41 30.20 0.79
CA THR A 548 2.50 30.96 1.69
C THR A 548 1.45 30.06 2.34
N PHE A 549 0.96 29.03 1.63
CA PHE A 549 -0.01 28.08 2.17
C PHE A 549 0.60 27.17 3.24
N GLN A 550 1.79 26.60 2.99
CA GLN A 550 2.53 25.80 3.97
C GLN A 550 2.86 26.61 5.23
N GLN A 551 3.16 27.90 5.11
CA GLN A 551 3.40 28.77 6.27
C GLN A 551 2.15 28.96 7.14
N VAL A 552 0.96 29.04 6.52
CA VAL A 552 -0.32 29.18 7.22
C VAL A 552 -0.74 27.87 7.88
N PHE A 553 -0.62 26.75 7.17
CA PHE A 553 -0.99 25.42 7.70
C PHE A 553 0.03 24.88 8.71
N GLY A 554 1.34 25.10 8.48
CA GLY A 554 2.41 24.77 9.41
C GLY A 554 2.24 25.46 10.77
N ALA A 555 1.62 26.65 10.80
CA ALA A 555 1.27 27.33 12.04
C ALA A 555 0.09 26.66 12.81
N ILE A 556 -0.71 25.83 12.14
CA ILE A 556 -1.84 25.08 12.73
C ILE A 556 -1.40 23.72 13.26
N VAL A 557 -0.48 23.04 12.56
CA VAL A 557 -0.04 21.66 12.87
C VAL A 557 1.33 21.57 13.55
N GLY A 558 2.09 22.66 13.62
CA GLY A 558 3.31 22.76 14.44
C GLY A 558 4.62 22.35 13.77
N ASP A 559 4.64 22.07 12.46
CA ASP A 559 5.85 21.64 11.76
C ASP A 559 6.72 22.83 11.30
N SER A 560 7.55 23.35 12.21
CA SER A 560 8.66 24.23 11.84
C SER A 560 9.99 23.48 11.95
N TRP A 561 10.69 23.30 10.82
CA TRP A 561 12.06 22.81 10.81
C TRP A 561 13.02 23.95 11.15
N ALA A 562 14.14 23.62 11.81
CA ALA A 562 15.03 24.59 12.43
C ALA A 562 15.69 25.59 11.43
N ASP A 563 15.78 25.23 10.15
CA ASP A 563 16.41 26.04 9.10
C ASP A 563 15.42 26.91 8.29
N GLY A 564 14.12 26.87 8.63
CA GLY A 564 13.08 27.64 7.96
C GLY A 564 12.65 27.11 6.60
N LYS A 565 13.20 25.97 6.15
CA LYS A 565 12.71 25.22 4.99
C LYS A 565 11.64 24.23 5.43
N ALA A 566 10.84 23.74 4.49
CA ALA A 566 9.88 22.66 4.75
C ALA A 566 10.16 21.48 3.81
N PRO A 567 9.82 20.25 4.24
CA PRO A 567 9.71 19.12 3.33
C PRO A 567 8.86 19.52 2.12
N SER A 568 9.33 19.15 0.94
CA SER A 568 8.70 19.51 -0.33
C SER A 568 8.73 18.37 -1.34
N GLU A 569 9.26 17.20 -0.94
CA GLU A 569 9.24 15.98 -1.75
C GLU A 569 7.82 15.62 -2.18
N PHE A 570 6.82 15.81 -1.31
CA PHE A 570 5.42 15.53 -1.58
C PHE A 570 4.79 16.37 -2.70
N LEU A 571 5.45 17.44 -3.16
CA LEU A 571 5.01 18.20 -4.33
C LEU A 571 5.35 17.49 -5.65
N ARG A 572 6.26 16.52 -5.61
CA ARG A 572 6.72 15.74 -6.76
C ARG A 572 7.24 14.36 -6.34
N PRO A 573 6.46 13.57 -5.58
CA PRO A 573 6.92 12.31 -5.00
C PRO A 573 7.31 11.29 -6.07
N TRP A 574 6.91 11.51 -7.32
CA TRP A 574 7.30 10.68 -8.45
C TRP A 574 8.74 10.87 -8.94
N ARG A 575 9.45 11.93 -8.53
CA ARG A 575 10.85 12.17 -8.92
C ARG A 575 11.85 11.64 -7.89
N TYR A 576 12.92 11.01 -8.38
CA TYR A 576 14.06 10.61 -7.55
C TYR A 576 14.73 11.83 -6.87
N PRO A 577 15.10 11.77 -5.59
CA PRO A 577 15.50 12.92 -4.76
C PRO A 577 16.97 13.36 -4.98
N HIS A 578 17.38 13.54 -6.23
CA HIS A 578 18.75 13.98 -6.58
C HIS A 578 18.89 15.51 -6.66
N ARG A 579 17.78 16.25 -6.78
CA ARG A 579 17.77 17.72 -6.87
C ARG A 579 16.61 18.31 -6.07
N HIS A 580 16.76 19.54 -5.58
CA HIS A 580 15.72 20.38 -4.99
C HIS A 580 14.83 21.06 -6.04
N ASN A 581 13.78 21.80 -5.64
CA ASN A 581 12.91 22.47 -6.59
C ASN A 581 13.61 23.63 -7.32
N ASP A 582 14.58 24.27 -6.67
CA ASP A 582 15.42 25.31 -7.26
C ASP A 582 16.52 24.77 -8.21
N GLY A 583 16.60 23.44 -8.40
CA GLY A 583 17.55 22.77 -9.27
C GLY A 583 18.88 22.41 -8.62
N THR A 584 19.12 22.82 -7.36
CA THR A 584 20.33 22.47 -6.61
C THR A 584 20.43 20.96 -6.37
N VAL A 585 21.65 20.43 -6.33
CA VAL A 585 21.89 19.00 -6.11
C VAL A 585 21.64 18.69 -4.65
N ASN A 586 20.77 17.72 -4.39
CA ASN A 586 20.44 17.28 -3.05
C ASN A 586 21.61 16.56 -2.39
N GLY A 587 21.70 16.68 -1.07
CA GLY A 587 22.73 16.05 -0.24
C GLY A 587 22.51 14.55 -0.02
N TRP A 588 23.17 14.04 1.00
CA TRP A 588 23.08 12.65 1.44
C TRP A 588 23.22 12.56 2.96
N GLU A 589 22.69 11.49 3.54
CA GLU A 589 22.70 11.28 4.99
C GLU A 589 23.80 10.28 5.38
N PRO A 590 24.83 10.71 6.13
CA PRO A 590 25.92 9.83 6.52
C PRO A 590 25.55 8.88 7.67
N SER A 591 26.03 7.65 7.73
CA SER A 591 26.96 7.00 6.81
C SER A 591 26.28 6.46 5.55
N LEU A 592 27.04 6.26 4.47
CA LEU A 592 26.55 5.57 3.26
C LEU A 592 26.16 4.13 3.59
N THR A 593 25.14 3.60 2.91
CA THR A 593 24.61 2.25 3.14
C THR A 593 24.24 1.55 1.84
N HIS A 594 23.73 0.33 1.94
CA HIS A 594 23.25 -0.45 0.80
C HIS A 594 21.73 -0.49 0.76
N ALA A 595 21.13 -0.10 -0.37
CA ALA A 595 19.69 -0.16 -0.54
C ALA A 595 19.20 -1.63 -0.58
N GLY A 596 19.91 -2.51 -1.31
CA GLY A 596 19.64 -3.94 -1.30
C GLY A 596 20.17 -4.73 -2.50
N PRO A 597 19.70 -5.97 -2.72
CA PRO A 597 20.24 -6.88 -3.74
C PRO A 597 19.80 -6.55 -5.17
N TRP A 598 18.91 -5.58 -5.36
CA TRP A 598 18.27 -5.32 -6.65
C TRP A 598 19.17 -4.56 -7.63
N GLN A 599 19.07 -4.91 -8.91
CA GLN A 599 19.89 -4.39 -9.98
C GLN A 599 19.09 -3.46 -10.89
N GLN A 600 19.79 -2.51 -11.52
CA GLN A 600 19.21 -1.69 -12.59
C GLN A 600 18.52 -2.57 -13.63
N TRP A 601 17.41 -2.07 -14.18
CA TRP A 601 16.51 -2.74 -15.13
C TRP A 601 15.58 -3.81 -14.57
N GLN A 602 15.79 -4.27 -13.33
CA GLN A 602 14.78 -5.09 -12.66
C GLN A 602 13.55 -4.22 -12.35
N ASP A 603 12.37 -4.78 -12.61
CA ASP A 603 11.12 -4.19 -12.13
C ASP A 603 10.58 -4.96 -10.91
N ALA A 604 9.52 -4.42 -10.30
CA ALA A 604 8.91 -4.96 -9.08
C ALA A 604 8.54 -6.46 -9.15
N THR A 605 8.37 -7.02 -10.36
CA THR A 605 8.09 -8.46 -10.53
C THR A 605 9.26 -9.34 -10.09
N ALA A 606 10.47 -8.79 -9.95
CA ALA A 606 11.63 -9.49 -9.40
C ALA A 606 11.42 -9.98 -7.96
N LEU A 607 10.51 -9.36 -7.19
CA LEU A 607 10.13 -9.82 -5.85
C LEU A 607 9.44 -11.19 -5.85
N PHE A 608 8.96 -11.67 -6.99
CA PHE A 608 8.42 -13.02 -7.15
C PHE A 608 9.21 -13.81 -8.19
N GLY A 609 10.52 -13.56 -8.26
CA GLY A 609 11.45 -14.20 -9.20
C GLY A 609 11.79 -15.65 -8.89
N ASN A 610 11.43 -16.18 -7.71
CA ASN A 610 11.92 -17.44 -7.15
C ASN A 610 13.44 -17.41 -6.92
N ASP A 611 13.93 -16.35 -6.29
CA ASP A 611 15.35 -16.15 -6.01
C ASP A 611 15.72 -16.64 -4.60
N PRO A 612 16.43 -17.79 -4.48
CA PRO A 612 16.70 -18.39 -3.19
C PRO A 612 17.74 -17.61 -2.39
N GLY A 613 17.56 -17.57 -1.07
CA GLY A 613 18.52 -16.99 -0.16
C GLY A 613 19.81 -17.82 -0.04
N HIS A 614 20.94 -17.13 0.13
CA HIS A 614 22.24 -17.76 0.33
C HIS A 614 22.50 -18.04 1.82
N THR A 615 22.81 -19.29 2.16
CA THR A 615 22.97 -19.75 3.55
C THR A 615 23.99 -18.93 4.35
N GLU A 616 25.17 -18.67 3.79
CA GLU A 616 26.20 -17.92 4.50
C GLU A 616 25.85 -16.43 4.61
N ALA A 617 25.15 -15.87 3.61
CA ALA A 617 24.70 -14.49 3.67
C ALA A 617 23.71 -14.32 4.82
N ARG A 618 22.67 -15.17 4.88
CA ARG A 618 21.72 -15.23 6.01
C ARG A 618 22.44 -15.35 7.35
N ARG A 619 23.40 -16.27 7.45
CA ARG A 619 24.17 -16.48 8.69
C ARG A 619 24.92 -15.22 9.14
N LEU A 620 25.52 -14.47 8.21
CA LEU A 620 26.25 -13.24 8.55
C LEU A 620 25.32 -12.09 8.89
N PHE A 621 24.24 -11.90 8.12
CA PHE A 621 23.21 -10.90 8.45
C PHE A 621 22.62 -11.19 9.83
N ASP A 622 22.18 -12.42 10.10
CA ASP A 622 21.58 -12.78 11.39
C ASP A 622 22.55 -12.57 12.58
N ALA A 623 23.84 -12.79 12.34
CA ALA A 623 24.87 -12.70 13.37
C ALA A 623 25.36 -11.26 13.60
N ALA A 624 24.96 -10.29 12.77
CA ALA A 624 25.41 -8.91 12.87
C ALA A 624 24.98 -8.29 14.20
N LYS A 625 25.95 -7.75 14.95
CA LYS A 625 25.71 -7.08 16.25
C LYS A 625 25.88 -5.57 16.18
N THR A 626 26.31 -5.05 15.05
CA THR A 626 26.49 -3.61 14.80
C THR A 626 26.08 -3.28 13.38
N PRO A 627 25.67 -2.03 13.10
CA PRO A 627 25.48 -1.52 11.74
C PRO A 627 26.67 -1.81 10.81
N HIS A 628 27.90 -1.63 11.32
CA HIS A 628 29.12 -1.88 10.54
C HIS A 628 29.24 -3.34 10.08
N ALA A 629 28.92 -4.32 10.93
CA ALA A 629 28.98 -5.73 10.56
C ALA A 629 27.97 -6.10 9.46
N THR A 630 26.80 -5.46 9.46
CA THR A 630 25.81 -5.60 8.38
C THR A 630 26.33 -5.04 7.07
N GLU A 631 26.97 -3.87 7.10
CA GLU A 631 27.58 -3.26 5.92
C GLU A 631 28.73 -4.12 5.35
N GLU A 632 29.56 -4.72 6.20
CA GLU A 632 30.59 -5.68 5.77
C GLU A 632 29.99 -6.92 5.09
N ALA A 633 28.86 -7.42 5.60
CA ALA A 633 28.13 -8.52 4.97
C ALA A 633 27.57 -8.10 3.60
N CYS A 634 27.00 -6.90 3.49
CA CYS A 634 26.53 -6.34 2.22
C CYS A 634 27.66 -6.21 1.20
N ASP A 635 28.78 -5.57 1.57
CA ASP A 635 29.95 -5.35 0.71
C ASP A 635 30.52 -6.70 0.20
N PHE A 636 30.48 -7.76 1.02
CA PHE A 636 31.01 -9.08 0.66
C PHE A 636 30.05 -9.91 -0.21
N HIS A 637 28.74 -9.87 0.06
CA HIS A 637 27.77 -10.82 -0.52
C HIS A 637 27.01 -10.25 -1.71
N LEU A 638 26.58 -8.98 -1.66
CA LEU A 638 25.66 -8.45 -2.67
C LEU A 638 26.28 -8.44 -4.06
N GLY A 639 27.57 -8.13 -4.20
CA GLY A 639 28.28 -8.14 -5.48
C GLY A 639 28.34 -9.51 -6.16
N LYS A 640 28.10 -10.58 -5.41
CA LYS A 640 28.04 -11.97 -5.91
C LYS A 640 26.61 -12.45 -6.19
N GLY A 641 25.61 -11.62 -5.90
CA GLY A 641 24.20 -12.03 -5.92
C GLY A 641 23.82 -12.93 -4.74
N GLU A 642 24.57 -12.87 -3.63
CA GLU A 642 24.25 -13.64 -2.43
C GLU A 642 23.44 -12.74 -1.47
N HIS A 643 22.22 -13.14 -1.08
CA HIS A 643 21.30 -12.31 -0.28
C HIS A 643 20.34 -13.16 0.58
N LEU A 644 19.40 -12.53 1.29
CA LEU A 644 18.44 -13.21 2.17
C LEU A 644 17.40 -14.05 1.40
N GLY A 645 17.15 -13.75 0.13
CA GLY A 645 16.17 -14.42 -0.72
C GLY A 645 15.05 -13.46 -1.12
N ASP A 646 14.13 -13.91 -1.96
CA ASP A 646 12.90 -13.19 -2.26
C ASP A 646 11.87 -13.33 -1.11
N PRO A 647 10.78 -12.53 -1.10
CA PRO A 647 9.73 -12.62 -0.10
C PRO A 647 9.19 -14.02 0.21
N VAL A 648 9.08 -14.91 -0.79
CA VAL A 648 8.50 -16.25 -0.61
C VAL A 648 9.53 -17.20 0.01
N ASP A 649 10.76 -17.24 -0.54
CA ASP A 649 11.83 -18.09 -0.02
C ASP A 649 12.27 -17.65 1.38
N TYR A 650 12.38 -16.35 1.62
CA TYR A 650 12.66 -15.83 2.96
C TYR A 650 11.47 -16.03 3.91
N GLY A 651 10.22 -15.93 3.42
CA GLY A 651 9.02 -16.28 4.17
C GLY A 651 9.03 -17.72 4.69
N LEU A 652 9.42 -18.68 3.85
CA LEU A 652 9.63 -20.07 4.27
C LEU A 652 10.72 -20.17 5.35
N HIS A 653 11.86 -19.53 5.16
CA HIS A 653 12.96 -19.55 6.12
C HIS A 653 12.53 -19.04 7.51
N VAL A 654 11.85 -17.88 7.51
CA VAL A 654 11.33 -17.19 8.68
C VAL A 654 10.29 -18.03 9.42
N ILE A 655 9.28 -18.54 8.71
CA ILE A 655 8.24 -19.41 9.30
C ILE A 655 8.87 -20.68 9.87
N GLY A 656 9.75 -21.34 9.11
CA GLY A 656 10.41 -22.57 9.55
C GLY A 656 11.16 -22.39 10.87
N ARG A 657 11.95 -21.31 10.98
CA ARG A 657 12.71 -21.02 12.21
C ARG A 657 11.80 -20.68 13.37
N MET A 658 10.94 -19.66 13.23
CA MET A 658 10.15 -19.18 14.38
C MET A 658 9.15 -20.21 14.89
N THR A 659 8.57 -21.04 14.01
CA THR A 659 7.63 -22.11 14.44
C THR A 659 8.32 -23.31 15.06
N SER A 660 9.64 -23.48 14.84
CA SER A 660 10.45 -24.48 15.55
C SER A 660 10.93 -24.03 16.93
N GLY A 661 10.71 -22.76 17.28
CA GLY A 661 11.22 -22.14 18.51
C GLY A 661 12.63 -21.57 18.40
N ASP A 662 13.21 -21.56 17.19
CA ASP A 662 14.51 -20.92 16.95
C ASP A 662 14.38 -19.40 17.08
N GLN A 663 15.40 -18.78 17.66
CA GLN A 663 15.51 -17.32 17.67
C GLN A 663 15.81 -16.81 16.26
N HIS A 664 15.14 -15.72 15.90
CA HIS A 664 15.37 -14.95 14.68
C HIS A 664 15.60 -13.49 15.10
N PRO A 665 16.59 -12.79 14.56
CA PRO A 665 16.85 -11.40 14.95
C PRO A 665 15.74 -10.48 14.47
N ASP A 666 15.52 -9.40 15.21
CA ASP A 666 14.56 -8.37 14.85
C ASP A 666 15.14 -7.49 13.75
N TYR A 667 14.70 -7.69 12.51
CA TYR A 667 15.01 -6.79 11.40
C TYR A 667 14.14 -5.55 11.42
N ASN A 668 14.73 -4.42 11.02
CA ASN A 668 14.00 -3.20 10.72
C ASN A 668 13.17 -3.42 9.44
N LEU A 669 11.85 -3.37 9.55
CA LEU A 669 10.97 -3.73 8.44
C LEU A 669 11.03 -2.69 7.32
N ASP A 670 11.08 -1.40 7.63
CA ASP A 670 11.18 -0.29 6.64
C ASP A 670 12.53 -0.19 5.92
N ALA A 671 13.49 -1.07 6.26
CA ALA A 671 14.88 -1.00 5.80
C ALA A 671 15.47 0.41 5.96
N ASP A 672 15.16 1.07 7.08
CA ASP A 672 15.36 2.51 7.28
C ASP A 672 16.85 2.95 7.27
N ARG A 673 17.78 2.02 7.42
CA ARG A 673 19.22 2.26 7.21
C ARG A 673 19.83 1.39 6.13
N GLY A 674 19.01 0.68 5.36
CA GLY A 674 19.45 -0.22 4.31
C GLY A 674 19.14 -1.69 4.59
N TYR A 675 19.53 -2.51 3.64
CA TYR A 675 19.20 -3.93 3.59
C TYR A 675 19.83 -4.73 4.74
N GLY A 676 19.03 -5.61 5.35
CA GLY A 676 19.52 -6.52 6.41
C GLY A 676 19.84 -5.84 7.74
N TYR A 677 19.44 -4.57 7.94
CA TYR A 677 19.62 -3.92 9.22
C TYR A 677 18.70 -4.50 10.28
N HIS A 678 19.25 -4.78 11.46
CA HIS A 678 18.46 -5.07 12.63
C HIS A 678 17.78 -3.80 13.17
N CYS A 679 16.74 -3.98 13.97
CA CYS A 679 16.13 -2.92 14.74
C CYS A 679 17.20 -2.18 15.56
N TRP A 680 17.13 -0.86 15.51
CA TRP A 680 18.18 0.01 16.03
C TRP A 680 17.58 1.24 16.73
N ASP A 681 18.38 1.87 17.58
CA ASP A 681 18.05 3.16 18.21
C ASP A 681 19.20 4.16 18.08
N TRP A 682 18.87 5.42 18.27
CA TRP A 682 19.86 6.49 18.43
C TRP A 682 20.71 6.22 19.64
N ASN A 683 22.01 6.50 19.57
CA ASN A 683 22.84 6.58 20.77
C ASN A 683 22.36 7.78 21.59
N ARG A 684 22.20 7.63 22.90
CA ARG A 684 21.54 8.65 23.73
C ARG A 684 22.46 9.25 24.78
N MET A 685 22.21 10.51 25.08
CA MET A 685 22.86 11.24 26.17
C MET A 685 22.30 10.84 27.52
N THR A 686 23.12 11.00 28.56
CA THR A 686 22.66 10.89 29.94
C THR A 686 21.67 12.00 30.29
N GLY A 687 20.55 11.65 30.90
CA GLY A 687 19.45 12.56 31.25
C GLY A 687 18.25 12.38 30.33
N THR A 688 17.07 12.81 30.76
CA THR A 688 15.82 12.61 30.01
C THR A 688 15.20 13.92 29.57
N THR A 689 14.57 13.92 28.41
CA THR A 689 13.68 14.96 27.89
C THR A 689 12.31 14.36 27.56
N THR A 690 11.33 15.22 27.36
CA THR A 690 9.98 14.89 26.88
C THR A 690 9.83 15.38 25.43
N PRO A 691 9.01 14.71 24.59
CA PRO A 691 8.74 15.19 23.24
C PRO A 691 8.14 16.60 23.24
N ASP A 692 8.24 17.29 22.11
CA ASP A 692 7.66 18.62 21.94
C ASP A 692 6.16 18.51 21.65
N GLY A 693 5.35 19.25 22.41
CA GLY A 693 3.89 19.28 22.25
C GLY A 693 3.20 19.41 23.60
N SER A 694 2.09 20.17 23.66
CA SER A 694 1.29 20.32 24.89
C SER A 694 0.64 19.03 25.36
N GLU A 695 0.57 18.05 24.47
CA GLU A 695 -0.04 16.75 24.67
C GLU A 695 0.90 15.75 25.36
N PHE A 696 2.22 15.96 25.31
CA PHE A 696 3.20 15.11 25.99
C PHE A 696 3.48 15.60 27.42
N ASP A 697 3.39 14.69 28.39
CA ASP A 697 3.66 14.96 29.81
C ASP A 697 4.92 14.26 30.32
N ASP A 698 5.17 14.36 31.64
CA ASP A 698 6.35 13.80 32.32
C ASP A 698 6.43 12.25 32.28
N THR A 699 5.43 11.56 31.73
CA THR A 699 5.46 10.11 31.51
C THR A 699 6.21 9.73 30.23
N PHE A 700 6.39 10.67 29.29
CA PHE A 700 7.14 10.49 28.05
C PHE A 700 8.56 10.99 28.27
N LYS A 701 9.50 10.08 28.57
CA LYS A 701 10.88 10.44 28.91
C LYS A 701 11.88 9.60 28.14
N PHE A 702 12.79 10.26 27.45
CA PHE A 702 13.85 9.59 26.69
C PHE A 702 15.16 10.40 26.73
N GLY A 703 16.28 9.73 26.53
CA GLY A 703 17.58 10.39 26.38
C GLY A 703 17.68 11.08 25.02
N LYS A 704 18.18 12.32 24.99
CA LYS A 704 18.37 13.05 23.72
C LYS A 704 19.37 12.30 22.82
N PRO A 705 19.14 12.24 21.50
CA PRO A 705 20.08 11.60 20.59
C PRO A 705 21.43 12.32 20.61
N CYS A 706 22.51 11.54 20.50
CA CYS A 706 23.88 12.06 20.46
C CYS A 706 24.13 12.89 19.20
N THR A 707 23.61 12.44 18.07
CA THR A 707 23.55 13.16 16.80
C THR A 707 22.09 13.46 16.47
N PRO A 708 21.67 14.73 16.43
CA PRO A 708 20.28 15.07 16.06
C PRO A 708 19.95 14.53 14.65
N PRO A 709 18.86 13.77 14.46
CA PRO A 709 18.41 13.37 13.13
C PRO A 709 17.98 14.57 12.27
N GLU A 710 17.90 14.37 10.95
CA GLU A 710 17.48 15.43 10.01
C GLU A 710 16.11 16.02 10.37
N GLY A 711 15.16 15.19 10.83
CA GLY A 711 13.83 15.61 11.28
C GLY A 711 13.71 16.07 12.74
N TYR A 712 14.82 16.25 13.47
CA TYR A 712 14.81 16.50 14.92
C TYR A 712 14.07 17.79 15.31
N GLN A 713 13.09 17.67 16.19
CA GLN A 713 12.33 18.77 16.81
C GLN A 713 12.42 18.59 18.33
N GLY A 714 13.40 19.25 18.97
CA GLY A 714 13.65 19.12 20.40
C GLY A 714 13.53 20.44 21.17
N ASN A 715 12.82 20.40 22.30
CA ASN A 715 12.52 21.54 23.17
C ASN A 715 13.80 22.27 23.57
N THR A 716 13.97 23.49 23.06
CA THR A 716 14.97 24.49 23.51
C THR A 716 16.45 24.14 23.26
N ASP A 717 16.77 23.10 22.50
CA ASP A 717 18.16 22.73 22.20
C ASP A 717 18.72 23.57 21.04
N ALA A 718 19.90 24.18 21.21
CA ALA A 718 20.58 24.89 20.12
C ALA A 718 21.19 23.92 19.07
N ARG A 719 21.11 22.61 19.32
CA ARG A 719 21.66 21.57 18.45
C ARG A 719 20.70 21.27 17.32
N VAL A 720 21.19 21.48 16.11
CA VAL A 720 20.52 21.20 14.85
C VAL A 720 21.18 20.00 14.19
N TYR A 721 20.46 19.34 13.29
CA TYR A 721 21.04 18.36 12.38
C TYR A 721 22.26 18.95 11.65
N ASP A 722 23.32 18.15 11.57
CA ASP A 722 24.53 18.48 10.80
C ASP A 722 24.82 17.36 9.82
N ALA A 723 24.68 17.66 8.52
CA ALA A 723 24.97 16.72 7.44
C ALA A 723 26.44 16.28 7.41
N HIS A 724 27.36 16.97 8.08
CA HIS A 724 28.78 16.61 8.16
C HIS A 724 29.14 15.74 9.36
N THR A 725 28.14 15.20 10.07
CA THR A 725 28.35 14.28 11.18
C THR A 725 27.67 12.94 10.88
N HIS A 726 28.42 11.84 11.02
CA HIS A 726 27.87 10.48 10.88
C HIS A 726 26.85 10.20 11.99
N LEU A 727 25.71 9.60 11.63
CA LEU A 727 24.68 9.23 12.59
C LEU A 727 25.22 8.27 13.67
N ALA A 728 24.92 8.57 14.93
CA ALA A 728 25.26 7.72 16.06
C ALA A 728 24.09 6.79 16.40
N ILE A 729 24.18 5.52 15.98
CA ILE A 729 23.14 4.51 16.14
C ILE A 729 23.71 3.17 16.62
N HIS A 730 22.88 2.36 17.28
CA HIS A 730 23.22 1.00 17.72
C HIS A 730 22.04 0.05 17.54
N TYR A 731 22.31 -1.26 17.44
CA TYR A 731 21.27 -2.29 17.42
C TYR A 731 20.70 -2.51 18.81
N LEU A 732 19.38 -2.76 18.91
CA LEU A 732 18.66 -2.84 20.19
C LEU A 732 19.12 -3.98 21.11
N GLU A 733 19.65 -5.07 20.54
CA GLU A 733 20.24 -6.16 21.33
C GLU A 733 21.56 -5.74 22.03
N GLY A 734 22.18 -4.66 21.56
CA GLY A 734 23.41 -4.09 22.11
C GLY A 734 23.15 -3.14 23.27
N VAL A 735 24.24 -2.70 23.92
CA VAL A 735 24.19 -1.64 24.93
C VAL A 735 24.37 -0.30 24.24
N ASP A 736 23.54 0.70 24.56
CA ASP A 736 23.73 2.08 24.10
C ASP A 736 25.14 2.55 24.46
N PRO A 737 26.01 2.83 23.47
CA PRO A 737 27.40 3.24 23.72
C PRO A 737 27.49 4.69 24.23
N GLY A 738 26.38 5.44 24.21
CA GLY A 738 26.34 6.87 24.45
C GLY A 738 27.06 7.64 23.34
N CYS A 739 27.47 8.88 23.65
CA CYS A 739 27.97 9.79 22.62
C CYS A 739 29.47 9.65 22.32
N ASN A 740 30.12 8.62 22.84
CA ASN A 740 31.52 8.36 22.55
C ASN A 740 31.59 7.19 21.56
N PRO A 741 32.17 7.37 20.37
CA PRO A 741 32.32 6.27 19.42
C PRO A 741 33.16 5.13 20.02
N HIS A 742 32.74 3.89 19.77
CA HIS A 742 33.58 2.72 19.99
C HIS A 742 34.72 2.67 18.95
N GLU A 743 35.82 2.02 19.27
CA GLU A 743 36.96 1.89 18.35
C GLU A 743 36.52 1.15 17.07
N GLY A 744 36.58 1.83 15.92
CA GLY A 744 36.13 1.31 14.61
C GLY A 744 34.71 1.72 14.18
N ASP A 745 33.97 2.45 15.02
CA ASP A 745 32.63 2.96 14.72
C ASP A 745 32.69 4.44 14.28
N LEU A 746 32.02 4.78 13.17
CA LEU A 746 31.93 6.15 12.66
C LEU A 746 30.86 6.98 13.40
N SER A 747 30.09 6.38 14.30
CA SER A 747 29.01 7.03 15.05
C SER A 747 29.44 8.36 15.68
N GLY A 748 28.84 9.47 15.22
CA GLY A 748 29.09 10.81 15.73
C GLY A 748 30.43 11.43 15.34
N THR A 749 31.19 10.81 14.44
CA THR A 749 32.42 11.40 13.90
C THR A 749 32.14 12.34 12.73
N GLU A 750 33.05 13.29 12.48
CA GLU A 750 32.96 14.17 11.30
C GLU A 750 33.12 13.36 10.00
N VAL A 751 32.36 13.74 8.98
CA VAL A 751 32.50 13.23 7.61
C VAL A 751 33.87 13.61 7.08
N THR A 752 34.59 12.62 6.56
CA THR A 752 35.96 12.77 6.07
C THR A 752 35.99 13.08 4.56
N PRO A 753 37.12 13.57 4.03
CA PRO A 753 37.29 13.68 2.57
C PRO A 753 37.14 12.35 1.83
N ASP A 754 37.50 11.23 2.47
CA ASP A 754 37.38 9.89 1.87
C ASP A 754 35.90 9.47 1.78
N ASP A 755 35.08 9.81 2.78
CA ASP A 755 33.63 9.61 2.73
C ASP A 755 32.99 10.39 1.57
N ILE A 756 33.42 11.65 1.37
CA ILE A 756 32.96 12.48 0.25
C ILE A 756 33.36 11.85 -1.08
N VAL A 757 34.58 11.30 -1.19
CA VAL A 757 35.04 10.58 -2.39
C VAL A 757 34.19 9.32 -2.62
N ALA A 758 33.87 8.57 -1.57
CA ALA A 758 32.99 7.40 -1.65
C ALA A 758 31.58 7.80 -2.12
N ALA A 759 31.09 8.98 -1.71
CA ALA A 759 29.82 9.57 -2.17
C ALA A 759 29.89 10.21 -3.58
N GLY A 760 30.85 9.79 -4.42
CA GLY A 760 31.03 10.33 -5.77
C GLY A 760 31.52 11.78 -5.80
N GLY A 761 32.16 12.25 -4.73
CA GLY A 761 32.64 13.63 -4.58
C GLY A 761 31.54 14.64 -4.25
N LEU A 762 30.38 14.19 -3.76
CA LEU A 762 29.25 15.04 -3.38
C LEU A 762 29.34 15.46 -1.91
N ASP A 763 29.22 16.77 -1.68
CA ASP A 763 29.14 17.34 -0.34
C ASP A 763 27.86 16.84 0.38
N PRO A 764 27.93 16.42 1.65
CA PRO A 764 26.76 15.92 2.39
C PRO A 764 25.61 16.93 2.46
N ALA A 765 25.89 18.24 2.51
CA ALA A 765 24.86 19.27 2.50
C ALA A 765 24.31 19.58 1.09
N GLY A 766 24.77 18.88 0.06
CA GLY A 766 24.44 19.15 -1.34
C GLY A 766 25.26 20.28 -1.94
N ARG A 767 24.94 20.67 -3.18
CA ARG A 767 25.67 21.74 -3.90
C ARG A 767 24.73 22.67 -4.65
N LYS A 768 24.94 23.99 -4.49
CA LYS A 768 24.63 24.97 -5.53
C LYS A 768 25.75 24.88 -6.57
N GLU A 769 25.41 24.44 -7.78
CA GLU A 769 26.33 24.50 -8.93
C GLU A 769 26.78 25.94 -9.21
#